data_AF-A0A3N4PMJ9-F1
#
_entry.id   AF-A0A3N4PMJ9-F1
#
_cell.length_a   1.000
_cell.length_b   1.000
_cell.length_c   1.000
_cell.angle_alpha   90.00
_cell.angle_beta   90.00
_cell.angle_gamma   90.00
#
_symmetry.space_group_name_H-M   'P 1'
#
loop_
_entity.id
_entity.type
_entity.pdbx_description
1 polymer ?
#
loop_
_entity_poly.entity_id
_entity_poly.type
_entity_poly.pdbx_seq_one_letter_code
_entity_poly.pdbx_strand_id
1 'polypeptide(L)'
;MMKKLFIIAACCLAQLAVMAQPKQDVRAAHTKIADLLAQQPAKDAKSLNANMAALSDLGEEGIANMAAMLSPAGKGDNTALEYALGGYAFYVTQPGKEKERAVAVSAFSKALKQVADKENKAFLITMLQHFGTDAAVSTLQPYLADERLCDVAARTLLKINSPAAQKALLEALPKTTGRNQQILAEVVGDARIAGATAALQPLARSENRMLAKTALYALAHIAAPEAANTLKAAVVKAGYKYDETNAVTSYLVYAQQLAANGHKKEAADVAGNIMAGARSAGQTQVRTAALYLLNQLKGEENLPVLLAAVNDPAADYRDAALKFAGNNLGQATTAAWIKSLAKATPAGKAAVIAMLGNNKAELAAPVVLAALNDKDAGVRLAAITAAGQISGAQAVAPLLARLKKADDKETAAIQGALKTIKGDEVVTQSAAAVASMPPAAQVALIDVLAGRKADGSVQQVLALTKAPQENVRNAAFSALKDVVTANNLPVLFSMLSKATAPADVKALQAAVVAGSSQSAEPVIAQMKKENAAGQERYYAILAGIGGPAAKQVVSEAFAGGNAAQKAAAVTALVGWKDASAAADLLKIARENADHRKTALQGYVRLAKTAATPDQRLLMLTNAMELANDAGLKKAILQQAEQCKTFPALVFAGNYLNDAAVKQQAAEAVMSIALADKTYSGSIVRNLLEQASGTLTGGDADYQREAIRKYLAEMPAGEGFVNMFNGKDLSGWKGLVADPIKRAKMDAATLKKEQEKADAVMKEGWSVKDGLLVFNGHGSNLCTDKKYGDFEMFVDWKITKDGDAGVYLRGTPQVQIWDTARRDVGAQVGSGGLYNNQANPSKPSELADNAIGEWNTFRIIMKGDRVTVYLNGKLVVNNVILENYWDRKLPIFPEEQLELQAHGTYVAYRNLYIREFERVKPFELSAEEKKEGYKILFDGTNMHEWTGNTTSYVLDNGNILCSPKGSGGGNLYTKNEFSDFVYRFEFQLTPGANNGLGIRMPPSGDAAYQGMELQILDNEADIYKNLHIYQYHGSVYGVIPAKRGFLKPVGEWNYEQVTVKGTRITVELNGTVILDGDIAEARDKGTLDHKDHPGLKRTSGHIGFLGHGSVVRFRNIRIKDLAKK
;
A
#
# COMPACT_ATOMS: atom_id res chain seq x y z
N MET A 1 14.10 64.89 52.48
CA MET A 1 12.96 64.01 52.82
C MET A 1 12.87 62.71 52.00
N MET A 2 13.52 62.59 50.83
CA MET A 2 13.38 61.42 49.93
C MET A 2 14.12 60.13 50.34
N LYS A 3 15.02 60.15 51.33
CA LYS A 3 15.76 58.94 51.78
C LYS A 3 15.05 58.11 52.86
N LYS A 4 14.01 58.64 53.53
CA LYS A 4 13.20 57.88 54.51
C LYS A 4 11.96 57.21 53.89
N LEU A 5 11.47 57.67 52.74
CA LEU A 5 10.36 57.03 52.02
C LEU A 5 10.79 55.79 51.20
N PHE A 6 12.04 55.73 50.74
CA PHE A 6 12.53 54.58 49.98
C PHE A 6 12.75 53.33 50.85
N ILE A 7 13.12 53.51 52.14
CA ILE A 7 13.32 52.39 53.07
C ILE A 7 11.96 51.83 53.54
N ILE A 8 10.93 52.67 53.68
CA ILE A 8 9.59 52.23 54.05
C ILE A 8 8.86 51.56 52.86
N ALA A 9 9.07 52.07 51.63
CA ALA A 9 8.52 51.43 50.43
C ALA A 9 9.21 50.09 50.10
N ALA A 10 10.52 49.97 50.38
CA ALA A 10 11.25 48.70 50.25
C ALA A 10 10.82 47.67 51.31
N CYS A 11 10.47 48.09 52.53
CA CYS A 11 9.91 47.19 53.54
C CYS A 11 8.46 46.75 53.24
N CYS A 12 7.63 47.60 52.63
CA CYS A 12 6.26 47.22 52.25
C CYS A 12 6.18 46.30 51.03
N LEU A 13 7.15 46.38 50.09
CA LEU A 13 7.23 45.45 48.95
C LEU A 13 7.91 44.12 49.29
N ALA A 14 8.70 44.06 50.36
CA ALA A 14 9.24 42.81 50.90
C ALA A 14 8.22 42.00 51.72
N GLN A 15 7.06 42.57 52.08
CA GLN A 15 6.00 41.87 52.83
C GLN A 15 4.87 41.28 51.95
N LEU A 16 4.85 41.54 50.64
CA LEU A 16 3.88 40.92 49.72
C LEU A 16 4.43 39.71 48.95
N ALA A 17 5.68 39.33 49.20
CA ALA A 17 6.30 38.10 48.67
C ALA A 17 6.26 36.93 49.68
N VAL A 18 5.21 36.87 50.51
CA VAL A 18 4.98 35.76 51.42
C VAL A 18 3.69 35.04 51.01
N MET A 19 3.89 33.87 50.41
CA MET A 19 2.97 32.72 50.32
C MET A 19 1.76 32.83 49.37
N ALA A 20 2.01 32.60 48.08
CA ALA A 20 1.26 31.55 47.39
C ALA A 20 2.20 30.36 47.20
N GLN A 21 2.42 29.59 48.26
CA GLN A 21 2.91 28.22 48.08
C GLN A 21 1.93 27.54 47.11
N PRO A 22 2.39 26.82 46.05
CA PRO A 22 1.51 25.86 45.41
C PRO A 22 0.96 25.00 46.55
N LYS A 23 -0.37 24.81 46.64
CA LYS A 23 -0.96 23.97 47.70
C LYS A 23 -0.11 22.72 47.79
N GLN A 24 0.70 22.64 48.84
CA GLN A 24 1.61 21.53 49.02
C GLN A 24 0.67 20.35 49.12
N ASP A 25 0.77 19.39 48.20
CA ASP A 25 -0.06 18.21 48.27
C ASP A 25 0.37 17.45 49.52
N VAL A 26 -0.33 17.70 50.64
CA VAL A 26 -0.03 17.24 52.00
C VAL A 26 -0.39 15.75 52.17
N ARG A 27 -0.85 15.08 51.11
CA ARG A 27 -1.11 13.64 51.13
C ARG A 27 0.19 12.88 51.37
N ALA A 28 0.12 11.83 52.18
CA ALA A 28 1.25 10.98 52.46
C ALA A 28 1.73 10.27 51.17
N ALA A 29 3.03 10.00 51.06
CA ALA A 29 3.64 9.42 49.85
C ALA A 29 2.99 8.08 49.42
N HIS A 30 2.58 7.25 50.39
CA HIS A 30 1.87 5.99 50.11
C HIS A 30 0.49 6.19 49.46
N THR A 31 -0.22 7.27 49.81
CA THR A 31 -1.51 7.62 49.20
C THR A 31 -1.33 8.07 47.75
N LYS A 32 -0.29 8.86 47.47
CA LYS A 32 0.02 9.29 46.10
C LYS A 32 0.40 8.13 45.18
N ILE A 33 1.18 7.18 45.71
CA ILE A 33 1.55 5.96 45.00
C ILE A 33 0.31 5.10 44.71
N ALA A 34 -0.58 4.87 45.70
CA ALA A 34 -1.79 4.09 45.50
C ALA A 34 -2.74 4.70 44.45
N ASP A 35 -2.93 6.03 44.48
CA ASP A 35 -3.75 6.75 43.49
C ASP A 35 -3.18 6.62 42.07
N LEU A 36 -1.84 6.63 41.93
CA LEU A 36 -1.17 6.48 40.64
C LEU A 36 -1.27 5.04 40.11
N LEU A 37 -1.18 4.04 40.99
CA LEU A 37 -1.30 2.64 40.60
C LEU A 37 -2.73 2.27 40.18
N ALA A 38 -3.75 2.85 40.82
CA ALA A 38 -5.15 2.68 40.44
C ALA A 38 -5.48 3.23 39.03
N GLN A 39 -4.61 4.07 38.49
CA GLN A 39 -4.72 4.66 37.15
C GLN A 39 -3.91 3.91 36.08
N GLN A 40 -3.29 2.77 36.43
CA GLN A 40 -2.58 1.91 35.49
C GLN A 40 -3.43 0.68 35.09
N PRO A 41 -3.39 0.24 33.82
CA PRO A 41 -2.74 0.90 32.68
C PRO A 41 -3.51 2.16 32.23
N ALA A 42 -2.80 3.12 31.64
CA ALA A 42 -3.42 4.34 31.13
C ALA A 42 -4.38 4.03 29.96
N LYS A 43 -5.54 4.70 29.93
CA LYS A 43 -6.59 4.49 28.92
C LYS A 43 -6.30 5.18 27.58
N ASP A 44 -5.45 6.20 27.60
CA ASP A 44 -5.05 6.99 26.44
C ASP A 44 -3.69 7.67 26.69
N ALA A 45 -3.14 8.30 25.64
CA ALA A 45 -1.84 8.97 25.70
C ALA A 45 -1.80 10.16 26.68
N LYS A 46 -2.93 10.87 26.86
CA LYS A 46 -3.01 12.00 27.79
C LYS A 46 -2.91 11.53 29.25
N SER A 47 -3.63 10.47 29.57
CA SER A 47 -3.60 9.82 30.88
C SER A 47 -2.22 9.22 31.15
N LEU A 48 -1.58 8.64 30.14
CA LEU A 48 -0.21 8.14 30.25
C LEU A 48 0.76 9.29 30.60
N ASN A 49 0.75 10.38 29.84
CA ASN A 49 1.63 11.53 30.09
C ASN A 49 1.38 12.18 31.45
N ALA A 50 0.12 12.29 31.88
CA ALA A 50 -0.23 12.80 33.21
C ALA A 50 0.27 11.88 34.33
N ASN A 51 0.09 10.56 34.18
CA ASN A 51 0.61 9.56 35.11
C ASN A 51 2.13 9.63 35.23
N MET A 52 2.85 9.78 34.10
CA MET A 52 4.31 9.87 34.09
C MET A 52 4.84 11.17 34.68
N ALA A 53 4.15 12.30 34.44
CA ALA A 53 4.49 13.57 35.08
C ALA A 53 4.30 13.49 36.61
N ALA A 54 3.18 12.91 37.06
CA ALA A 54 2.91 12.72 38.48
C ALA A 54 3.88 11.72 39.13
N LEU A 55 4.34 10.68 38.41
CA LEU A 55 5.44 9.82 38.84
C LEU A 55 6.76 10.60 38.99
N SER A 56 7.03 11.56 38.11
CA SER A 56 8.20 12.43 38.23
C SER A 56 8.13 13.34 39.46
N ASP A 57 6.94 13.86 39.78
CA ASP A 57 6.68 14.70 40.95
C ASP A 57 6.85 13.97 42.29
N LEU A 58 6.82 12.62 42.29
CA LEU A 58 7.17 11.82 43.47
C LEU A 58 8.65 11.97 43.86
N GLY A 59 9.50 12.38 42.92
CA GLY A 59 10.94 12.53 43.12
C GLY A 59 11.64 11.20 43.44
N GLU A 60 12.93 11.30 43.81
CA GLU A 60 13.79 10.14 44.03
C GLU A 60 13.20 9.17 45.08
N GLU A 61 12.79 9.68 46.24
CA GLU A 61 12.29 8.86 47.35
C GLU A 61 10.96 8.17 46.99
N GLY A 62 10.05 8.86 46.32
CA GLY A 62 8.75 8.28 46.00
C GLY A 62 8.84 7.20 44.91
N ILE A 63 9.70 7.38 43.90
CA ILE A 63 9.97 6.36 42.89
C ILE A 63 10.70 5.16 43.51
N ALA A 64 11.68 5.40 44.39
CA ALA A 64 12.38 4.32 45.09
C ALA A 64 11.45 3.51 45.99
N ASN A 65 10.58 4.18 46.75
CA ASN A 65 9.57 3.53 47.59
C ASN A 65 8.54 2.75 46.76
N MET A 66 8.12 3.27 45.60
CA MET A 66 7.25 2.55 44.68
C MET A 66 7.93 1.27 44.18
N ALA A 67 9.18 1.35 43.75
CA ALA A 67 9.94 0.17 43.34
C ALA A 67 10.16 -0.83 44.49
N ALA A 68 10.27 -0.36 45.73
CA ALA A 68 10.36 -1.23 46.91
C ALA A 68 9.05 -1.98 47.23
N MET A 69 7.91 -1.60 46.64
CA MET A 69 6.63 -2.31 46.78
C MET A 69 6.52 -3.55 45.88
N LEU A 70 7.47 -3.76 44.95
CA LEU A 70 7.49 -4.95 44.11
C LEU A 70 7.57 -6.22 44.96
N SER A 71 6.57 -7.08 44.80
CA SER A 71 6.48 -8.36 45.51
C SER A 71 7.29 -9.44 44.79
N PRO A 72 7.85 -10.43 45.51
CA PRO A 72 8.50 -11.58 44.86
C PRO A 72 7.55 -12.35 43.94
N ALA A 73 8.11 -13.01 42.92
CA ALA A 73 7.33 -13.80 41.97
C ALA A 73 6.38 -14.80 42.68
N GLY A 74 5.10 -14.78 42.31
CA GLY A 74 4.07 -15.64 42.90
C GLY A 74 3.55 -15.21 44.27
N LYS A 75 4.00 -14.08 44.84
CA LYS A 75 3.57 -13.56 46.16
C LYS A 75 2.76 -12.27 46.12
N GLY A 76 2.54 -11.69 44.94
CA GLY A 76 1.74 -10.48 44.75
C GLY A 76 1.55 -10.18 43.27
N ASP A 77 0.72 -9.17 42.97
CA ASP A 77 0.51 -8.66 41.61
C ASP A 77 1.35 -7.40 41.38
N ASN A 78 2.39 -7.53 40.55
CA ASN A 78 3.27 -6.42 40.19
C ASN A 78 2.81 -5.67 38.93
N THR A 79 1.71 -6.06 38.27
CA THR A 79 1.33 -5.57 36.93
C THR A 79 1.24 -4.03 36.88
N ALA A 80 0.55 -3.41 37.84
CA ALA A 80 0.42 -1.95 37.88
C ALA A 80 1.76 -1.24 38.20
N LEU A 81 2.59 -1.85 39.07
CA LEU A 81 3.90 -1.33 39.45
C LEU A 81 4.89 -1.40 38.29
N GLU A 82 4.96 -2.53 37.59
CA GLU A 82 5.82 -2.73 36.42
C GLU A 82 5.38 -1.83 35.26
N TYR A 83 4.07 -1.66 35.05
CA TYR A 83 3.55 -0.74 34.05
C TYR A 83 3.92 0.73 34.38
N ALA A 84 3.78 1.14 35.64
CA ALA A 84 4.17 2.48 36.09
C ALA A 84 5.68 2.73 35.95
N LEU A 85 6.51 1.83 36.48
CA LEU A 85 7.97 1.95 36.48
C LEU A 85 8.56 1.82 35.07
N GLY A 86 8.02 0.91 34.26
CA GLY A 86 8.42 0.73 32.86
C GLY A 86 7.99 1.89 31.96
N GLY A 87 6.77 2.38 32.15
CA GLY A 87 6.29 3.61 31.50
C GLY A 87 7.18 4.80 31.83
N TYR A 88 7.57 4.93 33.11
CA TYR A 88 8.43 6.02 33.56
C TYR A 88 9.85 5.91 33.02
N ALA A 89 10.41 4.69 32.99
CA ALA A 89 11.71 4.41 32.38
C ALA A 89 11.78 4.87 30.92
N PHE A 90 10.71 4.64 30.15
CA PHE A 90 10.64 5.13 28.77
C PHE A 90 10.40 6.64 28.70
N TYR A 91 9.52 7.18 29.54
CA TYR A 91 9.21 8.61 29.61
C TYR A 91 10.46 9.48 29.80
N VAL A 92 11.37 9.10 30.69
CA VAL A 92 12.60 9.87 30.94
C VAL A 92 13.64 9.78 29.82
N THR A 93 13.47 8.87 28.85
CA THR A 93 14.34 8.81 27.65
C THR A 93 14.02 9.89 26.62
N GLN A 94 12.87 10.55 26.73
CA GLN A 94 12.44 11.60 25.81
C GLN A 94 13.38 12.83 25.86
N PRO A 95 13.54 13.58 24.75
CA PRO A 95 14.31 14.83 24.74
C PRO A 95 13.80 15.86 25.75
N GLY A 96 14.69 16.58 26.43
CA GLY A 96 14.32 17.64 27.39
C GLY A 96 13.98 17.15 28.80
N LYS A 97 14.22 15.86 29.09
CA LYS A 97 13.98 15.19 30.38
C LYS A 97 15.26 14.81 31.11
N GLU A 98 16.36 15.52 30.87
CA GLU A 98 17.68 15.17 31.41
C GLU A 98 17.72 15.23 32.95
N LYS A 99 16.96 16.15 33.56
CA LYS A 99 16.84 16.26 35.02
C LYS A 99 16.04 15.08 35.60
N GLU A 100 14.89 14.79 35.01
CA GLU A 100 14.03 13.66 35.39
C GLU A 100 14.75 12.33 35.18
N ARG A 101 15.56 12.22 34.13
CA ARG A 101 16.43 11.08 33.87
C ARG A 101 17.49 10.93 34.96
N ALA A 102 18.15 12.00 35.37
CA ALA A 102 19.12 11.96 36.47
C ALA A 102 18.45 11.52 37.79
N VAL A 103 17.24 12.02 38.07
CA VAL A 103 16.43 11.59 39.23
C VAL A 103 16.04 10.12 39.12
N ALA A 104 15.62 9.66 37.94
CA ALA A 104 15.29 8.25 37.70
C ALA A 104 16.50 7.33 37.91
N VAL A 105 17.68 7.71 37.41
CA VAL A 105 18.92 6.94 37.64
C VAL A 105 19.22 6.83 39.12
N SER A 106 19.11 7.93 39.87
CA SER A 106 19.29 7.93 41.33
C SER A 106 18.26 7.04 42.03
N ALA A 107 16.98 7.18 41.69
CA ALA A 107 15.87 6.46 42.30
C ALA A 107 15.95 4.95 42.09
N PHE A 108 16.19 4.51 40.85
CA PHE A 108 16.33 3.09 40.53
C PHE A 108 17.60 2.51 41.16
N SER A 109 18.70 3.26 41.19
CA SER A 109 19.93 2.85 41.88
C SER A 109 19.72 2.68 43.39
N LYS A 110 18.90 3.54 43.99
CA LYS A 110 18.51 3.45 45.40
C LYS A 110 17.58 2.28 45.66
N ALA A 111 16.56 2.10 44.82
CA ALA A 111 15.62 0.98 44.91
C ALA A 111 16.32 -0.39 44.84
N LEU A 112 17.36 -0.52 44.00
CA LEU A 112 18.16 -1.75 43.90
C LEU A 112 18.79 -2.17 45.23
N LYS A 113 19.04 -1.24 46.15
CA LYS A 113 19.57 -1.52 47.50
C LYS A 113 18.48 -1.97 48.48
N GLN A 114 17.22 -1.61 48.21
CA GLN A 114 16.07 -1.86 49.09
C GLN A 114 15.31 -3.13 48.73
N VAL A 115 15.23 -3.45 47.43
CA VAL A 115 14.57 -4.66 46.94
C VAL A 115 15.44 -5.88 47.25
N ALA A 116 14.85 -6.93 47.83
CA ALA A 116 15.57 -8.16 48.18
C ALA A 116 15.51 -9.22 47.06
N ASP A 117 14.37 -9.33 46.36
CA ASP A 117 14.11 -10.34 45.34
C ASP A 117 14.96 -10.10 44.07
N LYS A 118 15.54 -11.18 43.53
CA LYS A 118 16.45 -11.09 42.38
C LYS A 118 15.73 -10.79 41.07
N GLU A 119 14.51 -11.25 40.87
CA GLU A 119 13.75 -10.97 39.65
C GLU A 119 13.33 -9.51 39.60
N ASN A 120 12.91 -8.95 40.74
CA ASN A 120 12.60 -7.52 40.86
C ASN A 120 13.85 -6.65 40.65
N LYS A 121 15.03 -7.08 41.15
CA LYS A 121 16.30 -6.40 40.83
C LYS A 121 16.63 -6.47 39.34
N ALA A 122 16.42 -7.64 38.71
CA ALA A 122 16.66 -7.79 37.28
C ALA A 122 15.77 -6.84 36.46
N PHE A 123 14.48 -6.74 36.80
CA PHE A 123 13.55 -5.78 36.19
C PHE A 123 14.07 -4.33 36.29
N LEU A 124 14.46 -3.89 37.49
CA LEU A 124 14.96 -2.53 37.70
C LEU A 124 16.27 -2.25 36.96
N ILE A 125 17.18 -3.24 36.88
CA ILE A 125 18.42 -3.13 36.09
C ILE A 125 18.08 -3.05 34.59
N THR A 126 17.14 -3.85 34.09
CA THR A 126 16.68 -3.76 32.70
C THR A 126 16.06 -2.41 32.39
N MET A 127 15.35 -1.78 33.33
CA MET A 127 14.87 -0.41 33.15
C MET A 127 16.02 0.58 33.01
N LEU A 128 17.07 0.47 33.86
CA LEU A 128 18.27 1.28 33.75
C LEU A 128 19.01 1.10 32.41
N GLN A 129 18.85 -0.01 31.70
CA GLN A 129 19.42 -0.17 30.35
C GLN A 129 18.91 0.88 29.36
N HIS A 130 17.70 1.41 29.55
CA HIS A 130 17.12 2.40 28.63
C HIS A 130 17.66 3.82 28.84
N PHE A 131 17.95 4.21 30.08
CA PHE A 131 18.21 5.61 30.44
C PHE A 131 19.41 5.82 31.39
N GLY A 132 20.10 4.74 31.77
CA GLY A 132 21.24 4.76 32.67
C GLY A 132 22.39 5.62 32.17
N THR A 133 23.12 6.21 33.11
CA THR A 133 24.32 7.04 32.89
C THR A 133 25.44 6.59 33.82
N ASP A 134 26.60 7.27 33.79
CA ASP A 134 27.74 6.99 34.67
C ASP A 134 27.39 6.94 36.15
N ALA A 135 26.35 7.67 36.57
CA ALA A 135 25.87 7.66 37.94
C ALA A 135 25.36 6.27 38.40
N ALA A 136 24.95 5.39 37.48
CA ALA A 136 24.51 4.03 37.81
C ALA A 136 25.68 3.03 37.96
N VAL A 137 26.87 3.34 37.43
CA VAL A 137 27.96 2.36 37.26
C VAL A 137 28.40 1.74 38.59
N SER A 138 28.64 2.57 39.61
CA SER A 138 29.06 2.10 40.94
C SER A 138 28.00 1.22 41.62
N THR A 139 26.72 1.47 41.33
CA THR A 139 25.60 0.67 41.85
C THR A 139 25.47 -0.67 41.14
N LEU A 140 25.78 -0.72 39.83
CA LEU A 140 25.68 -1.94 39.02
C LEU A 140 26.88 -2.88 39.20
N GLN A 141 28.05 -2.34 39.53
CA GLN A 141 29.31 -3.10 39.61
C GLN A 141 29.26 -4.34 40.53
N PRO A 142 28.64 -4.32 41.73
CA PRO A 142 28.55 -5.51 42.59
C PRO A 142 27.76 -6.66 41.94
N TYR A 143 26.80 -6.35 41.07
CA TYR A 143 25.93 -7.36 40.44
C TYR A 143 26.63 -8.14 39.31
N LEU A 144 27.81 -7.71 38.86
CA LEU A 144 28.62 -8.46 37.88
C LEU A 144 29.14 -9.79 38.46
N ALA A 145 29.20 -9.92 39.78
CA ALA A 145 29.57 -11.17 40.45
C ALA A 145 28.37 -12.07 40.80
N ASP A 146 27.13 -11.57 40.68
CA ASP A 146 25.92 -12.35 41.00
C ASP A 146 25.49 -13.20 39.80
N GLU A 147 25.31 -14.51 39.99
CA GLU A 147 24.98 -15.46 38.92
C GLU A 147 23.70 -15.12 38.15
N ARG A 148 22.68 -14.56 38.81
CA ARG A 148 21.40 -14.23 38.20
C ARG A 148 21.39 -12.84 37.56
N LEU A 149 22.11 -11.90 38.16
CA LEU A 149 22.07 -10.48 37.79
C LEU A 149 23.22 -10.03 36.87
N CYS A 150 24.27 -10.85 36.71
CA CYS A 150 25.45 -10.52 35.91
C CYS A 150 25.09 -10.11 34.48
N ASP A 151 24.22 -10.87 33.80
CA ASP A 151 23.83 -10.62 32.40
C ASP A 151 23.17 -9.24 32.22
N VAL A 152 22.11 -8.96 32.97
CA VAL A 152 21.38 -7.69 32.89
C VAL A 152 22.26 -6.51 33.33
N ALA A 153 23.11 -6.67 34.34
CA ALA A 153 24.05 -5.64 34.76
C ALA A 153 25.12 -5.35 33.71
N ALA A 154 25.72 -6.40 33.13
CA ALA A 154 26.73 -6.27 32.10
C ALA A 154 26.17 -5.62 30.83
N ARG A 155 24.97 -6.01 30.38
CA ARG A 155 24.28 -5.39 29.23
C ARG A 155 23.86 -3.94 29.47
N THR A 156 23.56 -3.60 30.72
CA THR A 156 23.29 -2.20 31.10
C THR A 156 24.56 -1.37 31.02
N LEU A 157 25.68 -1.86 31.55
CA LEU A 157 26.98 -1.18 31.42
C LEU A 157 27.46 -1.08 29.97
N LEU A 158 27.21 -2.12 29.15
CA LEU A 158 27.44 -2.09 27.70
C LEU A 158 26.66 -0.96 27.03
N LYS A 159 25.41 -0.71 27.44
CA LYS A 159 24.58 0.33 26.86
C LYS A 159 25.01 1.74 27.30
N ILE A 160 25.50 1.88 28.53
CA ILE A 160 26.11 3.13 29.04
C ILE A 160 27.42 3.43 28.29
N ASN A 161 28.27 2.40 28.11
CA ASN A 161 29.52 2.42 27.34
C ASN A 161 30.50 3.57 27.62
N SER A 162 30.46 4.17 28.81
CA SER A 162 31.41 5.20 29.21
C SER A 162 32.74 4.61 29.66
N PRO A 163 33.82 5.42 29.78
CA PRO A 163 35.08 4.95 30.33
C PRO A 163 34.95 4.29 31.72
N ALA A 164 34.05 4.79 32.56
CA ALA A 164 33.78 4.21 33.88
C ALA A 164 33.09 2.83 33.76
N ALA A 165 32.09 2.70 32.90
CA ALA A 165 31.39 1.44 32.65
C ALA A 165 32.33 0.38 32.03
N GLN A 166 33.15 0.78 31.06
CA GLN A 166 34.16 -0.09 30.44
C GLN A 166 35.20 -0.57 31.46
N LYS A 167 35.68 0.34 32.33
CA LYS A 167 36.59 -0.01 33.42
C LYS A 167 35.96 -1.03 34.38
N ALA A 168 34.70 -0.84 34.78
CA ALA A 168 34.00 -1.77 35.66
C ALA A 168 33.85 -3.18 35.05
N LEU A 169 33.53 -3.27 33.75
CA LEU A 169 33.47 -4.55 33.02
C LEU A 169 34.84 -5.23 32.94
N LEU A 170 35.89 -4.45 32.62
CA LEU A 170 37.26 -4.97 32.50
C LEU A 170 37.81 -5.48 33.84
N GLU A 171 37.54 -4.78 34.94
CA GLU A 171 37.97 -5.19 36.28
C GLU A 171 37.22 -6.44 36.79
N ALA A 172 35.98 -6.65 36.35
CA ALA A 172 35.16 -7.80 36.75
C ALA A 172 35.51 -9.09 35.99
N LEU A 173 35.91 -8.99 34.72
CA LEU A 173 36.23 -10.14 33.87
C LEU A 173 37.23 -11.16 34.49
N PRO A 174 38.39 -10.74 35.04
CA PRO A 174 39.33 -11.69 35.66
C PRO A 174 38.91 -12.15 37.07
N LYS A 175 37.93 -11.48 37.70
CA LYS A 175 37.47 -11.77 39.07
C LYS A 175 36.27 -12.72 39.12
N THR A 176 35.67 -13.01 37.97
CA THR A 176 34.51 -13.89 37.85
C THR A 176 34.91 -15.22 37.23
N THR A 177 34.09 -16.25 37.44
CA THR A 177 34.28 -17.58 36.85
C THR A 177 32.96 -18.10 36.29
N GLY A 178 33.00 -19.25 35.61
CA GLY A 178 31.78 -19.91 35.10
C GLY A 178 30.98 -19.05 34.14
N ARG A 179 29.65 -19.05 34.29
CA ARG A 179 28.70 -18.34 33.42
C ARG A 179 28.93 -16.82 33.39
N ASN A 180 29.27 -16.21 34.53
CA ASN A 180 29.49 -14.77 34.61
C ASN A 180 30.72 -14.33 33.80
N GLN A 181 31.78 -15.11 33.85
CA GLN A 181 32.98 -14.85 33.05
C GLN A 181 32.71 -14.99 31.55
N GLN A 182 31.84 -15.92 31.15
CA GLN A 182 31.41 -16.08 29.75
C GLN A 182 30.63 -14.86 29.26
N ILE A 183 29.65 -14.40 30.04
CA ILE A 183 28.84 -13.19 29.77
C ILE A 183 29.74 -11.97 29.65
N LEU A 184 30.65 -11.78 30.60
CA LEU A 184 31.55 -10.63 30.59
C LEU A 184 32.50 -10.67 29.39
N ALA A 185 33.01 -11.85 29.01
CA ALA A 185 33.84 -12.00 27.81
C ALA A 185 33.08 -11.57 26.54
N GLU A 186 31.82 -12.00 26.39
CA GLU A 186 30.96 -11.58 25.27
C GLU A 186 30.72 -10.06 25.28
N VAL A 187 30.32 -9.50 26.43
CA VAL A 187 29.99 -8.09 26.58
C VAL A 187 31.18 -7.16 26.33
N VAL A 188 32.39 -7.50 26.79
CA VAL A 188 33.58 -6.67 26.48
C VAL A 188 33.93 -6.72 24.99
N GLY A 189 33.61 -7.83 24.32
CA GLY A 189 33.71 -8.00 22.87
C GLY A 189 32.73 -7.08 22.13
N ASP A 190 31.46 -7.10 22.53
CA ASP A 190 30.41 -6.23 21.98
C ASP A 190 30.75 -4.74 22.14
N ALA A 191 31.27 -4.36 23.31
CA ALA A 191 31.74 -3.01 23.61
C ALA A 191 33.05 -2.63 22.90
N ARG A 192 33.74 -3.60 22.28
CA ARG A 192 35.07 -3.45 21.64
C ARG A 192 36.11 -2.79 22.56
N ILE A 193 36.15 -3.20 23.82
CA ILE A 193 37.05 -2.60 24.82
C ILE A 193 38.49 -3.03 24.53
N ALA A 194 39.30 -2.12 23.96
CA ALA A 194 40.67 -2.41 23.53
C ALA A 194 41.55 -3.03 24.65
N GLY A 195 41.39 -2.55 25.90
CA GLY A 195 42.12 -3.04 27.07
C GLY A 195 41.79 -4.48 27.50
N ALA A 196 40.74 -5.10 26.95
CA ALA A 196 40.34 -6.46 27.32
C ALA A 196 41.18 -7.57 26.66
N THR A 197 41.94 -7.26 25.60
CA THR A 197 42.67 -8.26 24.79
C THR A 197 43.56 -9.16 25.63
N ALA A 198 44.35 -8.59 26.56
CA ALA A 198 45.26 -9.36 27.41
C ALA A 198 44.51 -10.33 28.35
N ALA A 199 43.35 -9.93 28.86
CA ALA A 199 42.53 -10.77 29.74
C ALA A 199 41.78 -11.88 28.98
N LEU A 200 41.44 -11.66 27.70
CA LEU A 200 40.69 -12.60 26.87
C LEU A 200 41.57 -13.71 26.26
N GLN A 201 42.85 -13.43 25.98
CA GLN A 201 43.75 -14.40 25.33
C GLN A 201 43.91 -15.74 26.09
N PRO A 202 44.07 -15.76 27.43
CA PRO A 202 44.07 -17.01 28.19
C PRO A 202 42.71 -17.72 28.13
N LEU A 203 41.61 -16.98 28.16
CA LEU A 203 40.24 -17.53 28.13
C LEU A 203 39.93 -18.22 26.80
N ALA A 204 40.44 -17.67 25.69
CA ALA A 204 40.35 -18.27 24.36
C ALA A 204 41.05 -19.65 24.25
N ARG A 205 41.94 -19.97 25.20
CA ARG A 205 42.65 -21.26 25.28
C ARG A 205 42.05 -22.19 26.35
N SER A 206 40.94 -21.81 26.98
CA SER A 206 40.28 -22.61 28.00
C SER A 206 39.82 -23.96 27.44
N GLU A 207 39.87 -25.00 28.28
CA GLU A 207 39.24 -26.29 27.99
C GLU A 207 37.71 -26.21 28.04
N ASN A 208 37.14 -25.18 28.69
CA ASN A 208 35.72 -24.89 28.60
C ASN A 208 35.42 -24.28 27.22
N ARG A 209 34.85 -25.11 26.33
CA ARG A 209 34.57 -24.74 24.93
C ARG A 209 33.67 -23.52 24.77
N MET A 210 32.70 -23.32 25.67
CA MET A 210 31.81 -22.16 25.60
C MET A 210 32.53 -20.87 26.01
N LEU A 211 33.41 -20.94 27.01
CA LEU A 211 34.26 -19.80 27.41
C LEU A 211 35.31 -19.48 26.33
N ALA A 212 35.90 -20.51 25.73
CA ALA A 212 36.79 -20.33 24.59
C ALA A 212 36.06 -19.67 23.42
N LYS A 213 34.83 -20.10 23.12
CA LYS A 213 33.97 -19.51 22.08
C LYS A 213 33.73 -18.02 22.30
N THR A 214 33.26 -17.61 23.48
CA THR A 214 32.96 -16.19 23.75
C THR A 214 34.22 -15.34 23.80
N ALA A 215 35.34 -15.88 24.28
CA ALA A 215 36.63 -15.18 24.23
C ALA A 215 37.19 -15.02 22.80
N LEU A 216 37.07 -16.05 21.96
CA LEU A 216 37.46 -15.97 20.54
C LEU A 216 36.58 -14.97 19.78
N TYR A 217 35.28 -14.95 20.06
CA TYR A 217 34.35 -13.95 19.55
C TYR A 217 34.80 -12.53 19.95
N ALA A 218 35.06 -12.31 21.24
CA ALA A 218 35.45 -10.99 21.74
C ALA A 218 36.77 -10.50 21.15
N LEU A 219 37.79 -11.37 21.07
CA LEU A 219 39.07 -11.07 20.42
C LEU A 219 38.88 -10.69 18.94
N ALA A 220 37.99 -11.38 18.23
CA ALA A 220 37.70 -11.09 16.83
C ALA A 220 37.02 -9.74 16.63
N HIS A 221 36.09 -9.36 17.53
CA HIS A 221 35.36 -8.10 17.45
C HIS A 221 36.15 -6.87 17.94
N ILE A 222 37.05 -7.06 18.91
CA ILE A 222 38.02 -6.03 19.33
C ILE A 222 39.06 -5.80 18.23
N ALA A 223 39.47 -6.88 17.54
CA ALA A 223 40.40 -6.85 16.42
C ALA A 223 41.77 -6.22 16.72
N ALA A 224 42.27 -6.39 17.94
CA ALA A 224 43.60 -5.98 18.33
C ALA A 224 44.68 -6.86 17.65
N PRO A 225 45.75 -6.29 17.06
CA PRO A 225 46.79 -7.04 16.34
C PRO A 225 47.41 -8.20 17.14
N GLU A 226 47.55 -8.04 18.46
CA GLU A 226 48.13 -9.03 19.36
C GLU A 226 47.29 -10.31 19.46
N ALA A 227 46.00 -10.26 19.11
CA ALA A 227 45.10 -11.41 19.12
C ALA A 227 45.33 -12.40 17.96
N ALA A 228 46.02 -11.97 16.89
CA ALA A 228 46.19 -12.74 15.65
C ALA A 228 46.73 -14.16 15.89
N ASN A 229 47.78 -14.29 16.70
CA ASN A 229 48.41 -15.59 16.96
C ASN A 229 47.48 -16.53 17.77
N THR A 230 46.70 -15.98 18.69
CA THR A 230 45.75 -16.75 19.51
C THR A 230 44.60 -17.28 18.65
N LEU A 231 44.01 -16.43 17.80
CA LEU A 231 42.96 -16.84 16.86
C LEU A 231 43.47 -17.85 15.82
N LYS A 232 44.68 -17.63 15.28
CA LYS A 232 45.33 -18.56 14.35
C LYS A 232 45.54 -19.94 14.99
N ALA A 233 46.07 -19.99 16.23
CA ALA A 233 46.27 -21.24 16.95
C ALA A 233 44.96 -22.00 17.18
N ALA A 234 43.86 -21.29 17.49
CA ALA A 234 42.54 -21.89 17.65
C ALA A 234 42.02 -22.51 16.35
N VAL A 235 42.19 -21.83 15.20
CA VAL A 235 41.81 -22.36 13.88
C VAL A 235 42.63 -23.59 13.48
N VAL A 236 43.93 -23.57 13.79
CA VAL A 236 44.80 -24.74 13.57
C VAL A 236 44.34 -25.91 14.44
N LYS A 237 44.02 -25.69 15.72
CA LYS A 237 43.47 -26.71 16.63
C LYS A 237 42.14 -27.27 16.12
N ALA A 238 41.29 -26.44 15.53
CA ALA A 238 40.01 -26.85 14.91
C ALA A 238 40.18 -27.52 13.53
N GLY A 239 41.41 -27.62 12.99
CA GLY A 239 41.67 -28.23 11.70
C GLY A 239 40.98 -27.54 10.53
N TYR A 240 40.79 -26.21 10.62
CA TYR A 240 40.08 -25.40 9.60
C TYR A 240 38.65 -25.89 9.28
N LYS A 241 37.98 -26.52 10.25
CA LYS A 241 36.59 -27.00 10.15
C LYS A 241 35.72 -26.31 11.18
N TYR A 242 34.41 -26.45 11.02
CA TYR A 242 33.48 -26.07 12.08
C TYR A 242 33.74 -26.87 13.35
N ASP A 243 33.77 -26.18 14.48
CA ASP A 243 33.86 -26.76 15.80
C ASP A 243 33.01 -25.92 16.79
N GLU A 244 32.76 -26.46 17.99
CA GLU A 244 31.91 -25.79 18.99
C GLU A 244 32.48 -24.45 19.48
N THR A 245 33.79 -24.22 19.31
CA THR A 245 34.44 -22.93 19.67
C THR A 245 34.24 -21.85 18.61
N ASN A 246 33.73 -22.20 17.41
CA ASN A 246 33.59 -21.30 16.27
C ASN A 246 34.91 -20.64 15.84
N ALA A 247 36.06 -21.28 16.06
CA ALA A 247 37.37 -20.65 15.87
C ALA A 247 37.57 -20.11 14.44
N VAL A 248 37.15 -20.88 13.42
CA VAL A 248 37.24 -20.49 12.00
C VAL A 248 36.43 -19.23 11.71
N THR A 249 35.19 -19.17 12.22
CA THR A 249 34.31 -18.01 12.04
C THR A 249 34.90 -16.79 12.73
N SER A 250 35.37 -16.91 13.97
CA SER A 250 36.00 -15.80 14.70
C SER A 250 37.25 -15.29 13.99
N TYR A 251 38.08 -16.15 13.38
CA TYR A 251 39.25 -15.69 12.63
C TYR A 251 38.91 -15.00 11.31
N LEU A 252 37.82 -15.41 10.63
CA LEU A 252 37.29 -14.69 9.47
C LEU A 252 36.72 -13.33 9.87
N VAL A 253 35.95 -13.25 10.96
CA VAL A 253 35.42 -11.99 11.50
C VAL A 253 36.57 -11.05 11.89
N TYR A 254 37.61 -11.58 12.54
CA TYR A 254 38.81 -10.82 12.87
C TYR A 254 39.44 -10.18 11.63
N ALA A 255 39.59 -10.93 10.54
CA ALA A 255 40.11 -10.40 9.29
C ALA A 255 39.21 -9.30 8.69
N GLN A 256 37.88 -9.47 8.78
CA GLN A 256 36.92 -8.45 8.34
C GLN A 256 37.00 -7.17 9.18
N GLN A 257 37.11 -7.29 10.51
CA GLN A 257 37.26 -6.14 11.41
C GLN A 257 38.60 -5.44 11.22
N LEU A 258 39.70 -6.18 11.03
CA LEU A 258 41.00 -5.60 10.66
C LEU A 258 40.87 -4.76 9.38
N ALA A 259 40.23 -5.31 8.34
CA ALA A 259 40.01 -4.59 7.10
C ALA A 259 39.17 -3.31 7.28
N ALA A 260 38.09 -3.38 8.09
CA ALA A 260 37.24 -2.23 8.42
C ALA A 260 37.99 -1.16 9.22
N ASN A 261 38.95 -1.57 10.06
CA ASN A 261 39.81 -0.68 10.84
C ASN A 261 41.02 -0.15 10.02
N GLY A 262 41.11 -0.43 8.72
CA GLY A 262 42.18 0.05 7.83
C GLY A 262 43.40 -0.88 7.71
N HIS A 263 43.45 -1.99 8.46
CA HIS A 263 44.54 -2.98 8.45
C HIS A 263 44.36 -4.03 7.34
N LYS A 264 44.27 -3.57 6.09
CA LYS A 264 43.96 -4.42 4.92
C LYS A 264 45.04 -5.47 4.63
N LYS A 265 46.31 -5.16 4.91
CA LYS A 265 47.43 -6.09 4.68
C LYS A 265 47.35 -7.27 5.64
N GLU A 266 47.16 -6.98 6.92
CA GLU A 266 47.03 -7.96 7.99
C GLU A 266 45.79 -8.83 7.80
N ALA A 267 44.67 -8.23 7.36
CA ALA A 267 43.47 -8.98 6.96
C ALA A 267 43.74 -9.94 5.78
N ALA A 268 44.52 -9.50 4.79
CA ALA A 268 44.88 -10.33 3.64
C ALA A 268 45.83 -11.47 4.04
N ASP A 269 46.74 -11.23 4.98
CA ASP A 269 47.61 -12.26 5.56
C ASP A 269 46.79 -13.30 6.32
N VAL A 270 45.77 -12.90 7.09
CA VAL A 270 44.83 -13.83 7.74
C VAL A 270 44.12 -14.69 6.70
N ALA A 271 43.54 -14.09 5.66
CA ALA A 271 42.87 -14.82 4.59
C ALA A 271 43.84 -15.77 3.86
N GLY A 272 45.07 -15.34 3.60
CA GLY A 272 46.14 -16.16 3.02
C GLY A 272 46.53 -17.35 3.90
N ASN A 273 46.60 -17.17 5.22
CA ASN A 273 46.83 -18.27 6.17
C ASN A 273 45.70 -19.31 6.13
N ILE A 274 44.44 -18.87 6.00
CA ILE A 274 43.30 -19.79 5.84
C ILE A 274 43.41 -20.55 4.52
N MET A 275 43.70 -19.85 3.41
CA MET A 275 43.92 -20.48 2.10
C MET A 275 45.04 -21.53 2.10
N ALA A 276 46.12 -21.27 2.83
CA ALA A 276 47.24 -22.20 2.93
C ALA A 276 46.92 -23.45 3.77
N GLY A 277 46.12 -23.31 4.83
CA GLY A 277 45.80 -24.41 5.75
C GLY A 277 44.55 -25.23 5.38
N ALA A 278 43.57 -24.64 4.68
CA ALA A 278 42.30 -25.26 4.31
C ALA A 278 42.37 -26.10 3.01
N ARG A 279 43.30 -27.06 2.93
CA ARG A 279 43.58 -27.85 1.71
C ARG A 279 42.95 -29.25 1.67
N SER A 280 42.37 -29.72 2.77
CA SER A 280 41.80 -31.07 2.87
C SER A 280 40.34 -31.12 2.43
N ALA A 281 39.84 -32.33 2.16
CA ALA A 281 38.43 -32.56 1.89
C ALA A 281 37.54 -32.07 3.06
N GLY A 282 36.41 -31.41 2.72
CA GLY A 282 35.47 -30.85 3.70
C GLY A 282 35.81 -29.44 4.21
N GLN A 283 36.78 -28.75 3.60
CA GLN A 283 37.17 -27.37 3.96
C GLN A 283 36.86 -26.35 2.85
N THR A 284 36.13 -26.76 1.80
CA THR A 284 35.84 -25.97 0.61
C THR A 284 35.18 -24.64 0.95
N GLN A 285 34.21 -24.63 1.86
CA GLN A 285 33.47 -23.44 2.27
C GLN A 285 34.38 -22.40 2.94
N VAL A 286 35.28 -22.88 3.80
CA VAL A 286 36.27 -22.04 4.52
C VAL A 286 37.26 -21.44 3.53
N ARG A 287 37.72 -22.24 2.56
CA ARG A 287 38.60 -21.80 1.47
C ARG A 287 37.90 -20.80 0.55
N THR A 288 36.63 -21.00 0.23
CA THR A 288 35.82 -20.05 -0.55
C THR A 288 35.65 -18.71 0.18
N ALA A 289 35.39 -18.72 1.49
CA ALA A 289 35.27 -17.49 2.28
C ALA A 289 36.59 -16.70 2.31
N ALA A 290 37.73 -17.39 2.45
CA ALA A 290 39.05 -16.77 2.37
C ALA A 290 39.35 -16.22 0.97
N LEU A 291 38.99 -16.95 -0.09
CA LEU A 291 39.13 -16.48 -1.47
C LEU A 291 38.29 -15.22 -1.73
N TYR A 292 37.05 -15.17 -1.23
CA TYR A 292 36.20 -13.99 -1.30
C TYR A 292 36.87 -12.78 -0.63
N LEU A 293 37.38 -12.96 0.60
CA LEU A 293 38.04 -11.89 1.34
C LEU A 293 39.31 -11.40 0.62
N LEU A 294 40.14 -12.31 0.10
CA LEU A 294 41.30 -11.94 -0.72
C LEU A 294 40.91 -11.14 -1.96
N ASN A 295 39.83 -11.51 -2.64
CA ASN A 295 39.33 -10.77 -3.79
C ASN A 295 38.90 -9.34 -3.42
N GLN A 296 38.23 -9.17 -2.28
CA GLN A 296 37.83 -7.84 -1.77
C GLN A 296 39.05 -6.97 -1.37
N LEU A 297 40.08 -7.59 -0.79
CA LEU A 297 41.23 -6.88 -0.25
C LEU A 297 42.28 -6.54 -1.31
N LYS A 298 42.51 -7.43 -2.28
CA LYS A 298 43.60 -7.34 -3.26
C LYS A 298 43.16 -6.95 -4.68
N GLY A 299 41.87 -7.02 -4.99
CA GLY A 299 41.36 -6.71 -6.34
C GLY A 299 42.10 -7.50 -7.43
N GLU A 300 42.65 -6.80 -8.42
CA GLU A 300 43.38 -7.40 -9.55
C GLU A 300 44.64 -8.17 -9.14
N GLU A 301 45.29 -7.81 -8.03
CA GLU A 301 46.48 -8.54 -7.53
C GLU A 301 46.14 -9.99 -7.12
N ASN A 302 44.86 -10.31 -6.92
CA ASN A 302 44.39 -11.66 -6.61
C ASN A 302 44.26 -12.58 -7.85
N LEU A 303 44.44 -12.04 -9.07
CA LEU A 303 44.24 -12.79 -10.31
C LEU A 303 45.01 -14.13 -10.37
N PRO A 304 46.28 -14.25 -9.95
CA PRO A 304 46.99 -15.53 -9.98
C PRO A 304 46.30 -16.62 -9.13
N VAL A 305 45.69 -16.23 -8.00
CA VAL A 305 44.96 -17.15 -7.10
C VAL A 305 43.67 -17.63 -7.77
N LEU A 306 42.94 -16.72 -8.44
CA LEU A 306 41.73 -17.06 -9.18
C LEU A 306 42.02 -17.97 -10.38
N LEU A 307 43.09 -17.68 -11.15
CA LEU A 307 43.51 -18.50 -12.29
C LEU A 307 43.88 -19.92 -11.86
N ALA A 308 44.56 -20.08 -10.72
CA ALA A 308 44.89 -21.40 -10.18
C ALA A 308 43.64 -22.19 -9.75
N ALA A 309 42.63 -21.50 -9.20
CA ALA A 309 41.41 -22.12 -8.69
C ALA A 309 40.58 -22.81 -9.78
N VAL A 310 40.69 -22.42 -11.06
CA VAL A 310 39.92 -23.02 -12.16
C VAL A 310 40.29 -24.49 -12.47
N ASN A 311 41.46 -24.94 -12.01
CA ASN A 311 41.84 -26.35 -12.13
C ASN A 311 41.64 -27.13 -10.82
N ASP A 312 41.01 -26.53 -9.80
CA ASP A 312 40.73 -27.22 -8.54
C ASP A 312 39.74 -28.37 -8.77
N PRO A 313 39.91 -29.54 -8.13
CA PRO A 313 38.99 -30.67 -8.28
C PRO A 313 37.57 -30.38 -7.77
N ALA A 314 37.39 -29.46 -6.80
CA ALA A 314 36.08 -29.13 -6.25
C ALA A 314 35.30 -28.16 -7.16
N ALA A 315 34.15 -28.60 -7.69
CA ALA A 315 33.31 -27.81 -8.59
C ALA A 315 32.86 -26.48 -7.97
N ASP A 316 32.30 -26.52 -6.76
CA ASP A 316 31.81 -25.34 -6.06
C ASP A 316 32.89 -24.27 -5.82
N TYR A 317 34.15 -24.70 -5.67
CA TYR A 317 35.28 -23.78 -5.51
C TYR A 317 35.69 -23.13 -6.83
N ARG A 318 35.67 -23.89 -7.94
CA ARG A 318 35.88 -23.34 -9.29
C ARG A 318 34.83 -22.30 -9.62
N ASP A 319 33.57 -22.62 -9.37
CA ASP A 319 32.43 -21.75 -9.68
C ASP A 319 32.48 -20.47 -8.84
N ALA A 320 32.82 -20.57 -7.56
CA ALA A 320 33.04 -19.40 -6.71
C ALA A 320 34.19 -18.52 -7.23
N ALA A 321 35.33 -19.11 -7.62
CA ALA A 321 36.45 -18.37 -8.17
C ALA A 321 36.08 -17.64 -9.48
N LEU A 322 35.34 -18.30 -10.37
CA LEU A 322 34.86 -17.70 -11.62
C LEU A 322 33.83 -16.60 -11.38
N LYS A 323 32.95 -16.75 -10.40
CA LYS A 323 32.01 -15.70 -9.98
C LYS A 323 32.76 -14.47 -9.47
N PHE A 324 33.78 -14.66 -8.63
CA PHE A 324 34.59 -13.54 -8.13
C PHE A 324 35.41 -12.88 -9.24
N ALA A 325 35.92 -13.67 -10.19
CA ALA A 325 36.64 -13.18 -11.36
C ALA A 325 35.74 -12.33 -12.28
N GLY A 326 34.49 -12.76 -12.51
CA GLY A 326 33.52 -12.05 -13.33
C GLY A 326 33.26 -10.62 -12.88
N ASN A 327 33.24 -10.37 -11.56
CA ASN A 327 33.03 -9.04 -10.98
C ASN A 327 34.15 -8.03 -11.32
N ASN A 328 35.32 -8.50 -11.75
CA ASN A 328 36.54 -7.69 -11.98
C ASN A 328 37.14 -7.93 -13.39
N LEU A 329 36.30 -8.20 -14.40
CA LEU A 329 36.78 -8.38 -15.77
C LEU A 329 37.04 -7.04 -16.47
N GLY A 330 38.32 -6.74 -16.69
CA GLY A 330 38.81 -5.70 -17.58
C GLY A 330 39.58 -6.30 -18.76
N GLN A 331 40.17 -5.45 -19.59
CA GLN A 331 40.89 -5.89 -20.81
C GLN A 331 42.07 -6.83 -20.49
N ALA A 332 42.91 -6.47 -19.52
CA ALA A 332 44.08 -7.24 -19.13
C ALA A 332 43.71 -8.59 -18.45
N THR A 333 42.72 -8.57 -17.55
CA THR A 333 42.27 -9.79 -16.86
C THR A 333 41.53 -10.73 -17.80
N THR A 334 40.75 -10.20 -18.76
CA THR A 334 40.13 -11.00 -19.84
C THR A 334 41.19 -11.70 -20.70
N ALA A 335 42.26 -11.00 -21.09
CA ALA A 335 43.35 -11.61 -21.85
C ALA A 335 44.04 -12.75 -21.06
N ALA A 336 44.21 -12.59 -19.74
CA ALA A 336 44.76 -13.64 -18.89
C ALA A 336 43.84 -14.86 -18.80
N TRP A 337 42.52 -14.66 -18.68
CA TRP A 337 41.53 -15.74 -18.71
C TRP A 337 41.51 -16.48 -20.05
N ILE A 338 41.58 -15.76 -21.17
CA ILE A 338 41.70 -16.36 -22.51
C ILE A 338 42.97 -17.23 -22.59
N LYS A 339 44.12 -16.72 -22.12
CA LYS A 339 45.38 -17.48 -22.11
C LYS A 339 45.31 -18.73 -21.23
N SER A 340 44.53 -18.71 -20.15
CA SER A 340 44.38 -19.84 -19.23
C SER A 340 43.69 -21.05 -19.88
N LEU A 341 42.83 -20.82 -20.89
CA LEU A 341 42.08 -21.88 -21.58
C LEU A 341 43.00 -22.94 -22.19
N ALA A 342 44.19 -22.57 -22.66
CA ALA A 342 45.15 -23.50 -23.27
C ALA A 342 45.61 -24.61 -22.31
N LYS A 343 45.62 -24.33 -21.00
CA LYS A 343 46.09 -25.25 -19.94
C LYS A 343 44.96 -25.81 -19.09
N ALA A 344 43.72 -25.38 -19.31
CA ALA A 344 42.57 -25.81 -18.53
C ALA A 344 42.07 -27.20 -18.94
N THR A 345 41.52 -27.95 -17.98
CA THR A 345 40.77 -29.19 -18.22
C THR A 345 39.51 -28.92 -19.04
N PRO A 346 38.86 -29.91 -19.69
CA PRO A 346 37.59 -29.67 -20.41
C PRO A 346 36.52 -28.99 -19.55
N ALA A 347 36.37 -29.41 -18.29
CA ALA A 347 35.46 -28.77 -17.34
C ALA A 347 35.87 -27.32 -17.02
N GLY A 348 37.17 -27.06 -16.82
CA GLY A 348 37.69 -25.71 -16.61
C GLY A 348 37.50 -24.81 -17.84
N LYS A 349 37.72 -25.34 -19.05
CA LYS A 349 37.49 -24.63 -20.32
C LYS A 349 36.03 -24.22 -20.48
N ALA A 350 35.10 -25.15 -20.28
CA ALA A 350 33.67 -24.88 -20.37
C ALA A 350 33.25 -23.80 -19.36
N ALA A 351 33.73 -23.89 -18.12
CA ALA A 351 33.39 -22.94 -17.07
C ALA A 351 33.96 -21.53 -17.33
N VAL A 352 35.21 -21.42 -17.82
CA VAL A 352 35.81 -20.13 -18.21
C VAL A 352 35.07 -19.52 -19.41
N ILE A 353 34.73 -20.31 -20.43
CA ILE A 353 33.95 -19.82 -21.59
C ILE A 353 32.58 -19.31 -21.15
N ALA A 354 31.88 -20.04 -20.27
CA ALA A 354 30.60 -19.60 -19.73
C ALA A 354 30.72 -18.31 -18.92
N MET A 355 31.76 -18.18 -18.09
CA MET A 355 32.04 -16.97 -17.32
C MET A 355 32.31 -15.77 -18.24
N LEU A 356 33.11 -15.93 -19.30
CA LEU A 356 33.38 -14.89 -20.29
C LEU A 356 32.09 -14.46 -21.03
N GLY A 357 31.25 -15.43 -21.40
CA GLY A 357 29.94 -15.18 -22.02
C GLY A 357 29.00 -14.39 -21.11
N ASN A 358 28.81 -14.87 -19.88
CA ASN A 358 27.90 -14.27 -18.89
C ASN A 358 28.28 -12.83 -18.52
N ASN A 359 29.57 -12.49 -18.60
CA ASN A 359 30.09 -11.15 -18.33
C ASN A 359 30.29 -10.31 -19.60
N LYS A 360 29.81 -10.76 -20.76
CA LYS A 360 29.86 -10.03 -22.04
C LYS A 360 31.27 -9.63 -22.48
N ALA A 361 32.26 -10.50 -22.27
CA ALA A 361 33.66 -10.23 -22.59
C ALA A 361 33.92 -10.35 -24.10
N GLU A 362 33.57 -9.34 -24.90
CA GLU A 362 33.66 -9.35 -26.38
C GLU A 362 35.06 -9.71 -26.92
N LEU A 363 36.13 -9.37 -26.21
CA LEU A 363 37.51 -9.75 -26.56
C LEU A 363 37.71 -11.29 -26.67
N ALA A 364 36.85 -12.08 -26.03
CA ALA A 364 36.89 -13.54 -26.10
C ALA A 364 36.16 -14.12 -27.32
N ALA A 365 35.50 -13.31 -28.16
CA ALA A 365 34.74 -13.79 -29.30
C ALA A 365 35.54 -14.75 -30.23
N PRO A 366 36.81 -14.49 -30.60
CA PRO A 366 37.56 -15.40 -31.47
C PRO A 366 37.77 -16.79 -30.86
N VAL A 367 38.09 -16.86 -29.56
CA VAL A 367 38.32 -18.14 -28.87
C VAL A 367 37.01 -18.89 -28.62
N VAL A 368 35.92 -18.17 -28.35
CA VAL A 368 34.58 -18.74 -28.18
C VAL A 368 34.07 -19.34 -29.50
N LEU A 369 34.22 -18.63 -30.62
CA LEU A 369 33.82 -19.14 -31.94
C LEU A 369 34.64 -20.38 -32.36
N ALA A 370 35.94 -20.41 -32.05
CA ALA A 370 36.76 -21.59 -32.30
C ALA A 370 36.29 -22.81 -31.47
N ALA A 371 35.87 -22.58 -30.22
CA ALA A 371 35.41 -23.62 -29.30
C ALA A 371 34.08 -24.30 -29.72
N LEU A 372 33.33 -23.74 -30.68
CA LEU A 372 32.16 -24.40 -31.29
C LEU A 372 32.52 -25.75 -31.96
N ASN A 373 33.80 -25.96 -32.28
CA ASN A 373 34.32 -27.20 -32.87
C ASN A 373 35.21 -28.00 -31.90
N ASP A 374 35.19 -27.71 -30.59
CA ASP A 374 35.97 -28.50 -29.61
C ASP A 374 35.50 -29.97 -29.59
N LYS A 375 36.43 -30.87 -29.29
CA LYS A 375 36.15 -32.31 -29.17
C LYS A 375 35.21 -32.62 -28.01
N ASP A 376 35.25 -31.82 -26.94
CA ASP A 376 34.42 -32.00 -25.76
C ASP A 376 33.02 -31.36 -25.92
N ALA A 377 31.97 -32.11 -25.63
CA ALA A 377 30.59 -31.64 -25.80
C ALA A 377 30.21 -30.52 -24.81
N GLY A 378 30.74 -30.54 -23.59
CA GLY A 378 30.50 -29.50 -22.59
C GLY A 378 31.13 -28.16 -23.01
N VAL A 379 32.32 -28.21 -23.59
CA VAL A 379 32.99 -27.02 -24.16
C VAL A 379 32.18 -26.45 -25.32
N ARG A 380 31.68 -27.28 -26.24
CA ARG A 380 30.83 -26.81 -27.36
C ARG A 380 29.54 -26.16 -26.88
N LEU A 381 28.85 -26.74 -25.91
CA LEU A 381 27.62 -26.15 -25.36
C LEU A 381 27.87 -24.79 -24.70
N ALA A 382 28.93 -24.68 -23.88
CA ALA A 382 29.33 -23.40 -23.30
C ALA A 382 29.67 -22.37 -24.39
N ALA A 383 30.36 -22.80 -25.46
CA ALA A 383 30.71 -21.95 -26.59
C ALA A 383 29.49 -21.47 -27.38
N ILE A 384 28.48 -22.31 -27.60
CA ILE A 384 27.23 -21.92 -28.28
C ILE A 384 26.52 -20.81 -27.51
N THR A 385 26.35 -20.97 -26.19
CA THR A 385 25.71 -19.95 -25.35
C THR A 385 26.52 -18.66 -25.32
N ALA A 386 27.84 -18.76 -25.10
CA ALA A 386 28.71 -17.59 -25.06
C ALA A 386 28.77 -16.85 -26.40
N ALA A 387 28.79 -17.56 -27.54
CA ALA A 387 28.79 -16.96 -28.87
C ALA A 387 27.54 -16.10 -29.11
N GLY A 388 26.36 -16.58 -28.67
CA GLY A 388 25.11 -15.82 -28.73
C GLY A 388 25.10 -14.55 -27.85
N GLN A 389 25.97 -14.49 -26.84
CA GLN A 389 26.08 -13.37 -25.90
C GLN A 389 27.12 -12.32 -26.34
N ILE A 390 28.25 -12.73 -26.93
CA ILE A 390 29.43 -11.85 -27.09
C ILE A 390 29.93 -11.66 -28.52
N SER A 391 29.46 -12.46 -29.49
CA SER A 391 30.04 -12.46 -30.85
C SER A 391 29.17 -11.76 -31.90
N GLY A 392 27.99 -11.26 -31.52
CA GLY A 392 27.10 -10.52 -32.42
C GLY A 392 26.82 -11.23 -33.74
N ALA A 393 26.78 -10.47 -34.84
CA ALA A 393 26.53 -11.01 -36.19
C ALA A 393 27.59 -12.02 -36.66
N GLN A 394 28.82 -11.95 -36.13
CA GLN A 394 29.90 -12.87 -36.50
C GLN A 394 29.64 -14.31 -36.02
N ALA A 395 28.77 -14.52 -35.03
CA ALA A 395 28.38 -15.85 -34.59
C ALA A 395 27.40 -16.57 -35.53
N VAL A 396 26.67 -15.85 -36.39
CA VAL A 396 25.56 -16.44 -37.16
C VAL A 396 26.05 -17.55 -38.09
N ALA A 397 27.02 -17.28 -38.96
CA ALA A 397 27.54 -18.29 -39.88
C ALA A 397 28.20 -19.50 -39.18
N PRO A 398 29.05 -19.32 -38.15
CA PRO A 398 29.58 -20.46 -37.36
C PRO A 398 28.50 -21.29 -36.66
N LEU A 399 27.47 -20.65 -36.08
CA LEU A 399 26.36 -21.36 -35.44
C LEU A 399 25.54 -22.15 -36.46
N LEU A 400 25.25 -21.57 -37.62
CA LEU A 400 24.56 -22.27 -38.71
C LEU A 400 25.39 -23.44 -39.26
N ALA A 401 26.71 -23.30 -39.34
CA ALA A 401 27.60 -24.39 -39.73
C ALA A 401 27.62 -25.52 -38.71
N ARG A 402 27.55 -25.21 -37.40
CA ARG A 402 27.43 -26.21 -36.33
C ARG A 402 26.07 -26.91 -36.39
N LEU A 403 24.99 -26.16 -36.64
CA LEU A 403 23.62 -26.65 -36.66
C LEU A 403 23.41 -27.81 -37.65
N LYS A 404 24.14 -27.82 -38.78
CA LYS A 404 24.09 -28.91 -39.78
C LYS A 404 24.41 -30.30 -39.23
N LYS A 405 25.20 -30.38 -38.15
CA LYS A 405 25.71 -31.61 -37.54
C LYS A 405 25.46 -31.67 -36.03
N ALA A 406 24.55 -30.82 -35.54
CA ALA A 406 24.24 -30.70 -34.13
C ALA A 406 23.37 -31.86 -33.65
N ASP A 407 23.58 -32.30 -32.41
CA ASP A 407 22.60 -33.13 -31.71
C ASP A 407 21.42 -32.29 -31.18
N ASP A 408 20.47 -32.92 -30.50
CA ASP A 408 19.27 -32.23 -29.99
C ASP A 408 19.61 -31.13 -28.97
N LYS A 409 20.62 -31.35 -28.10
CA LYS A 409 21.04 -30.39 -27.07
C LYS A 409 21.70 -29.17 -27.71
N GLU A 410 22.58 -29.41 -28.68
CA GLU A 410 23.23 -28.35 -29.44
C GLU A 410 22.23 -27.59 -30.31
N THR A 411 21.26 -28.28 -30.93
CA THR A 411 20.21 -27.65 -31.74
C THR A 411 19.39 -26.66 -30.92
N ALA A 412 18.93 -27.07 -29.73
CA ALA A 412 18.20 -26.19 -28.82
C ALA A 412 19.08 -25.00 -28.34
N ALA A 413 20.34 -25.24 -28.02
CA ALA A 413 21.27 -24.18 -27.61
C ALA A 413 21.54 -23.18 -28.74
N ILE A 414 21.71 -23.65 -29.97
CA ILE A 414 21.94 -22.82 -31.17
C ILE A 414 20.69 -22.00 -31.49
N GLN A 415 19.51 -22.61 -31.44
CA GLN A 415 18.23 -21.91 -31.60
C GLN A 415 18.10 -20.77 -30.58
N GLY A 416 18.43 -21.02 -29.31
CA GLY A 416 18.48 -20.00 -28.27
C GLY A 416 19.47 -18.88 -28.58
N ALA A 417 20.70 -19.23 -28.95
CA ALA A 417 21.75 -18.26 -29.30
C ALA A 417 21.37 -17.38 -30.51
N LEU A 418 20.80 -17.97 -31.57
CA LEU A 418 20.36 -17.21 -32.76
C LEU A 418 19.23 -16.22 -32.41
N LYS A 419 18.34 -16.58 -31.48
CA LYS A 419 17.30 -15.66 -31.00
C LYS A 419 17.86 -14.47 -30.20
N THR A 420 18.99 -14.62 -29.52
CA THR A 420 19.59 -13.54 -28.71
C THR A 420 20.49 -12.61 -29.50
N ILE A 421 21.07 -13.06 -30.62
CA ILE A 421 21.93 -12.24 -31.47
C ILE A 421 21.13 -11.05 -32.05
N LYS A 422 21.68 -9.85 -31.95
CA LYS A 422 21.09 -8.62 -32.50
C LYS A 422 21.42 -8.49 -33.99
N GLY A 423 20.55 -7.82 -34.74
CA GLY A 423 20.73 -7.56 -36.17
C GLY A 423 19.86 -8.44 -37.07
N ASP A 424 19.75 -8.03 -38.34
CA ASP A 424 18.93 -8.69 -39.37
C ASP A 424 19.70 -9.79 -40.11
N GLU A 425 20.99 -9.93 -39.84
CA GLU A 425 21.84 -10.99 -40.40
C GLU A 425 21.34 -12.37 -39.97
N VAL A 426 20.81 -12.50 -38.75
CA VAL A 426 20.19 -13.74 -38.27
C VAL A 426 19.04 -14.13 -39.18
N VAL A 427 18.14 -13.18 -39.50
CA VAL A 427 16.98 -13.41 -40.35
C VAL A 427 17.44 -13.78 -41.76
N THR A 428 18.29 -12.94 -42.35
CA THR A 428 18.79 -13.10 -43.73
C THR A 428 19.47 -14.45 -43.93
N GLN A 429 20.40 -14.81 -43.04
CA GLN A 429 21.16 -16.06 -43.18
C GLN A 429 20.33 -17.29 -42.80
N SER A 430 19.45 -17.20 -41.78
CA SER A 430 18.55 -18.30 -41.44
C SER A 430 17.58 -18.60 -42.57
N ALA A 431 17.00 -17.57 -43.18
CA ALA A 431 16.09 -17.71 -44.32
C ALA A 431 16.80 -18.28 -45.57
N ALA A 432 18.05 -17.89 -45.83
CA ALA A 432 18.84 -18.46 -46.91
C ALA A 432 19.21 -19.95 -46.65
N ALA A 433 19.45 -20.32 -45.39
CA ALA A 433 19.91 -21.66 -45.03
C ALA A 433 18.78 -22.69 -44.87
N VAL A 434 17.58 -22.28 -44.41
CA VAL A 434 16.51 -23.17 -43.91
C VAL A 434 16.11 -24.28 -44.89
N ALA A 435 16.04 -24.01 -46.19
CA ALA A 435 15.64 -25.03 -47.17
C ALA A 435 16.66 -26.17 -47.32
N SER A 436 17.95 -25.90 -47.05
CA SER A 436 19.05 -26.85 -47.22
C SER A 436 19.43 -27.64 -45.96
N MET A 437 18.78 -27.33 -44.83
CA MET A 437 19.12 -27.91 -43.53
C MET A 437 18.46 -29.29 -43.32
N PRO A 438 19.04 -30.17 -42.48
CA PRO A 438 18.38 -31.39 -42.01
C PRO A 438 17.08 -31.08 -41.25
N PRO A 439 16.09 -31.99 -41.20
CA PRO A 439 14.75 -31.70 -40.67
C PRO A 439 14.71 -31.06 -39.28
N ALA A 440 15.52 -31.53 -38.32
CA ALA A 440 15.59 -30.95 -36.97
C ALA A 440 16.10 -29.49 -37.00
N ALA A 441 17.09 -29.21 -37.84
CA ALA A 441 17.62 -27.86 -38.05
C ALA A 441 16.62 -26.97 -38.82
N GLN A 442 15.83 -27.52 -39.75
CA GLN A 442 14.75 -26.76 -40.40
C GLN A 442 13.72 -26.27 -39.39
N VAL A 443 13.27 -27.16 -38.50
CA VAL A 443 12.32 -26.80 -37.42
C VAL A 443 12.89 -25.71 -36.52
N ALA A 444 14.16 -25.85 -36.10
CA ALA A 444 14.83 -24.85 -35.28
C ALA A 444 14.91 -23.47 -35.98
N LEU A 445 15.25 -23.43 -37.27
CA LEU A 445 15.33 -22.17 -38.03
C LEU A 445 13.96 -21.57 -38.34
N ILE A 446 12.93 -22.38 -38.61
CA ILE A 446 11.54 -21.90 -38.74
C ILE A 446 11.12 -21.18 -37.45
N ASP A 447 11.43 -21.75 -36.29
CA ASP A 447 11.12 -21.17 -35.00
C ASP A 447 11.97 -19.90 -34.68
N VAL A 448 13.22 -19.84 -35.15
CA VAL A 448 14.01 -18.59 -35.12
C VAL A 448 13.35 -17.50 -35.97
N LEU A 449 12.94 -17.81 -37.20
CA LEU A 449 12.26 -16.85 -38.09
C LEU A 449 10.92 -16.37 -37.50
N ALA A 450 10.12 -17.28 -36.96
CA ALA A 450 8.87 -16.96 -36.28
C ALA A 450 9.10 -16.09 -35.03
N GLY A 451 10.04 -16.47 -34.17
CA GLY A 451 10.38 -15.73 -32.96
C GLY A 451 10.90 -14.32 -33.23
N ARG A 452 11.48 -14.09 -34.41
CA ARG A 452 11.94 -12.77 -34.87
C ARG A 452 10.93 -12.03 -35.74
N LYS A 453 9.76 -12.61 -35.99
CA LYS A 453 8.72 -12.05 -36.88
C LYS A 453 9.27 -11.66 -38.26
N ALA A 454 10.05 -12.55 -38.85
CA ALA A 454 10.76 -12.33 -40.11
C ALA A 454 9.82 -12.32 -41.33
N ASP A 455 9.09 -11.21 -41.52
CA ASP A 455 8.11 -11.05 -42.59
C ASP A 455 8.70 -11.14 -44.01
N GLY A 456 9.92 -10.64 -44.22
CA GLY A 456 10.68 -10.81 -45.45
C GLY A 456 10.99 -12.28 -45.81
N SER A 457 10.80 -13.22 -44.88
CA SER A 457 11.08 -14.66 -45.06
C SER A 457 9.83 -15.51 -45.27
N VAL A 458 8.67 -14.88 -45.47
CA VAL A 458 7.38 -15.58 -45.60
C VAL A 458 7.35 -16.59 -46.76
N GLN A 459 8.04 -16.32 -47.87
CA GLN A 459 8.06 -17.24 -49.02
C GLN A 459 8.80 -18.55 -48.71
N GLN A 460 9.88 -18.45 -47.94
CA GLN A 460 10.68 -19.59 -47.49
C GLN A 460 9.85 -20.46 -46.53
N VAL A 461 9.12 -19.82 -45.60
CA VAL A 461 8.22 -20.55 -44.68
C VAL A 461 7.04 -21.18 -45.45
N LEU A 462 6.43 -20.45 -46.39
CA LEU A 462 5.34 -20.97 -47.24
C LEU A 462 5.77 -22.19 -48.05
N ALA A 463 6.98 -22.20 -48.61
CA ALA A 463 7.49 -23.35 -49.34
C ALA A 463 7.57 -24.62 -48.46
N LEU A 464 7.94 -24.45 -47.18
CA LEU A 464 8.07 -25.55 -46.21
C LEU A 464 6.72 -26.10 -45.71
N THR A 465 5.59 -25.42 -45.96
CA THR A 465 4.24 -26.00 -45.74
C THR A 465 3.95 -27.19 -46.66
N LYS A 466 4.79 -27.41 -47.70
CA LYS A 466 4.73 -28.55 -48.61
C LYS A 466 5.85 -29.56 -48.36
N ALA A 467 6.60 -29.42 -47.26
CA ALA A 467 7.68 -30.34 -46.93
C ALA A 467 7.16 -31.78 -46.74
N PRO A 468 7.90 -32.80 -47.19
CA PRO A 468 7.50 -34.20 -47.02
C PRO A 468 7.53 -34.62 -45.54
N GLN A 469 8.43 -34.03 -44.75
CA GLN A 469 8.55 -34.30 -43.32
C GLN A 469 7.44 -33.58 -42.55
N GLU A 470 6.64 -34.35 -41.80
CA GLU A 470 5.48 -33.84 -41.08
C GLU A 470 5.84 -32.80 -40.01
N ASN A 471 6.93 -33.03 -39.26
CA ASN A 471 7.39 -32.08 -38.24
C ASN A 471 7.78 -30.71 -38.85
N VAL A 472 8.43 -30.70 -40.02
CA VAL A 472 8.80 -29.47 -40.74
C VAL A 472 7.55 -28.76 -41.27
N ARG A 473 6.62 -29.50 -41.86
CA ARG A 473 5.34 -28.95 -42.35
C ARG A 473 4.52 -28.32 -41.23
N ASN A 474 4.39 -29.02 -40.10
CA ASN A 474 3.63 -28.53 -38.93
C ASN A 474 4.28 -27.28 -38.32
N ALA A 475 5.63 -27.25 -38.24
CA ALA A 475 6.37 -26.07 -37.82
C ALA A 475 6.13 -24.89 -38.76
N ALA A 476 6.16 -25.12 -40.09
CA ALA A 476 5.91 -24.08 -41.09
C ALA A 476 4.49 -23.49 -40.97
N PHE A 477 3.45 -24.32 -40.89
CA PHE A 477 2.07 -23.86 -40.68
C PHE A 477 1.91 -23.05 -39.40
N SER A 478 2.54 -23.50 -38.31
CA SER A 478 2.49 -22.81 -37.01
C SER A 478 3.18 -21.45 -37.05
N ALA A 479 4.28 -21.33 -37.81
CA ALA A 479 5.07 -20.11 -37.95
C ALA A 479 4.41 -19.04 -38.83
N LEU A 480 3.48 -19.41 -39.73
CA LEU A 480 2.85 -18.47 -40.67
C LEU A 480 2.27 -17.24 -39.97
N LYS A 481 1.56 -17.42 -38.85
CA LYS A 481 0.96 -16.30 -38.10
C LYS A 481 1.98 -15.24 -37.62
N ASP A 482 3.24 -15.62 -37.47
CA ASP A 482 4.29 -14.75 -36.95
C ASP A 482 5.12 -14.09 -38.06
N VAL A 483 5.03 -14.60 -39.31
CA VAL A 483 5.81 -14.10 -40.47
C VAL A 483 4.93 -13.50 -41.59
N VAL A 484 3.61 -13.59 -41.52
CA VAL A 484 2.74 -13.04 -42.57
C VAL A 484 2.40 -11.57 -42.31
N THR A 485 2.16 -10.84 -43.40
CA THR A 485 1.65 -9.47 -43.42
C THR A 485 0.36 -9.39 -44.23
N ALA A 486 -0.26 -8.21 -44.31
CA ALA A 486 -1.43 -7.97 -45.15
C ALA A 486 -1.21 -8.33 -46.64
N ASN A 487 0.02 -8.19 -47.14
CA ASN A 487 0.37 -8.53 -48.52
C ASN A 487 0.25 -10.04 -48.81
N ASN A 488 0.22 -10.88 -47.78
CA ASN A 488 0.12 -12.33 -47.93
C ASN A 488 -1.33 -12.84 -47.89
N LEU A 489 -2.33 -11.98 -47.64
CA LEU A 489 -3.73 -12.40 -47.53
C LEU A 489 -4.26 -13.14 -48.77
N PRO A 490 -3.98 -12.73 -50.03
CA PRO A 490 -4.48 -13.45 -51.20
C PRO A 490 -4.02 -14.92 -51.27
N VAL A 491 -2.75 -15.20 -50.92
CA VAL A 491 -2.24 -16.57 -50.90
C VAL A 491 -2.83 -17.37 -49.75
N LEU A 492 -2.99 -16.75 -48.57
CA LEU A 492 -3.60 -17.41 -47.41
C LEU A 492 -5.08 -17.76 -47.66
N PHE A 493 -5.84 -16.89 -48.32
CA PHE A 493 -7.23 -17.17 -48.72
C PHE A 493 -7.31 -18.36 -49.69
N SER A 494 -6.44 -18.39 -50.70
CA SER A 494 -6.35 -19.50 -51.65
C SER A 494 -5.97 -20.84 -51.00
N MET A 495 -5.08 -20.79 -49.99
CA MET A 495 -4.74 -21.98 -49.19
C MET A 495 -5.92 -22.41 -48.31
N LEU A 496 -6.60 -21.47 -47.65
CA LEU A 496 -7.72 -21.76 -46.74
C LEU A 496 -8.92 -22.40 -47.45
N SER A 497 -9.24 -21.95 -48.66
CA SER A 497 -10.34 -22.51 -49.46
C SER A 497 -10.04 -23.94 -49.95
N LYS A 498 -8.76 -24.29 -50.11
CA LYS A 498 -8.32 -25.64 -50.55
C LYS A 498 -7.96 -26.58 -49.40
N ALA A 499 -7.79 -26.07 -48.19
CA ALA A 499 -7.38 -26.86 -47.04
C ALA A 499 -8.45 -27.88 -46.63
N THR A 500 -8.04 -29.16 -46.55
CA THR A 500 -8.89 -30.29 -46.14
C THR A 500 -8.61 -30.75 -44.72
N ALA A 501 -7.35 -30.64 -44.25
CA ALA A 501 -6.97 -31.02 -42.90
C ALA A 501 -7.42 -29.96 -41.87
N PRO A 502 -8.14 -30.33 -40.79
CA PRO A 502 -8.59 -29.37 -39.77
C PRO A 502 -7.46 -28.58 -39.09
N ALA A 503 -6.29 -29.20 -38.91
CA ALA A 503 -5.11 -28.54 -38.34
C ALA A 503 -4.60 -27.40 -39.24
N ASP A 504 -4.55 -27.64 -40.56
CA ASP A 504 -4.11 -26.66 -41.55
C ASP A 504 -5.11 -25.50 -41.64
N VAL A 505 -6.42 -25.80 -41.64
CA VAL A 505 -7.48 -24.77 -41.61
C VAL A 505 -7.29 -23.86 -40.40
N LYS A 506 -7.07 -24.42 -39.21
CA LYS A 506 -6.86 -23.64 -37.98
C LYS A 506 -5.59 -22.79 -38.03
N ALA A 507 -4.49 -23.35 -38.53
CA ALA A 507 -3.23 -22.60 -38.70
C ALA A 507 -3.38 -21.45 -39.70
N LEU A 508 -4.06 -21.69 -40.82
CA LEU A 508 -4.35 -20.68 -41.83
C LEU A 508 -5.30 -19.60 -41.32
N GLN A 509 -6.34 -19.95 -40.55
CA GLN A 509 -7.20 -18.97 -39.89
C GLN A 509 -6.38 -18.06 -38.97
N ALA A 510 -5.48 -18.61 -38.15
CA ALA A 510 -4.59 -17.82 -37.30
C ALA A 510 -3.66 -16.90 -38.11
N ALA A 511 -3.12 -17.39 -39.23
CA ALA A 511 -2.30 -16.60 -40.14
C ALA A 511 -3.09 -15.46 -40.81
N VAL A 512 -4.32 -15.72 -41.26
CA VAL A 512 -5.20 -14.68 -41.82
C VAL A 512 -5.54 -13.64 -40.76
N VAL A 513 -5.84 -14.03 -39.52
CA VAL A 513 -6.07 -13.09 -38.42
C VAL A 513 -4.84 -12.19 -38.19
N ALA A 514 -3.64 -12.76 -38.16
CA ALA A 514 -2.41 -12.00 -37.98
C ALA A 514 -2.16 -11.00 -39.13
N GLY A 515 -2.29 -11.47 -40.38
CA GLY A 515 -2.14 -10.63 -41.58
C GLY A 515 -3.25 -9.59 -41.76
N SER A 516 -4.43 -9.80 -41.16
CA SER A 516 -5.60 -8.91 -41.23
C SER A 516 -5.80 -8.08 -39.96
N SER A 517 -4.84 -8.05 -39.04
CA SER A 517 -4.97 -7.43 -37.71
C SER A 517 -5.39 -5.94 -37.74
N GLN A 518 -5.23 -5.26 -38.87
CA GLN A 518 -5.61 -3.86 -39.05
C GLN A 518 -7.04 -3.63 -39.57
N SER A 519 -7.67 -4.60 -40.24
CA SER A 519 -9.02 -4.43 -40.80
C SER A 519 -9.68 -5.77 -41.12
N ALA A 520 -10.96 -5.88 -40.78
CA ALA A 520 -11.80 -7.01 -41.18
C ALA A 520 -12.30 -6.91 -42.64
N GLU A 521 -12.21 -5.74 -43.28
CA GLU A 521 -12.82 -5.51 -44.60
C GLU A 521 -12.32 -6.44 -45.70
N PRO A 522 -11.00 -6.70 -45.87
CA PRO A 522 -10.52 -7.63 -46.89
C PRO A 522 -11.02 -9.06 -46.67
N VAL A 523 -11.15 -9.45 -45.39
CA VAL A 523 -11.65 -10.76 -44.98
C VAL A 523 -13.15 -10.87 -45.26
N ILE A 524 -13.93 -9.84 -44.94
CA ILE A 524 -15.37 -9.77 -45.26
C ILE A 524 -15.60 -9.81 -46.78
N ALA A 525 -14.81 -9.07 -47.56
CA ALA A 525 -14.91 -9.03 -49.01
C ALA A 525 -14.59 -10.39 -49.64
N GLN A 526 -13.60 -11.12 -49.12
CA GLN A 526 -13.30 -12.47 -49.58
C GLN A 526 -14.38 -13.46 -49.16
N MET A 527 -14.84 -13.41 -47.91
CA MET A 527 -15.92 -14.28 -47.40
C MET A 527 -17.17 -14.21 -48.29
N LYS A 528 -17.56 -13.02 -48.74
CA LYS A 528 -18.73 -12.83 -49.62
C LYS A 528 -18.62 -13.52 -50.98
N LYS A 529 -17.41 -13.91 -51.43
CA LYS A 529 -17.19 -14.64 -52.68
C LYS A 529 -17.30 -16.16 -52.52
N GLU A 530 -17.30 -16.65 -51.28
CA GLU A 530 -17.39 -18.07 -50.97
C GLU A 530 -18.85 -18.54 -50.95
N ASN A 531 -19.07 -19.85 -51.16
CA ASN A 531 -20.36 -20.49 -50.91
C ASN A 531 -20.66 -20.59 -49.40
N ALA A 532 -21.86 -21.05 -49.02
CA ALA A 532 -22.26 -21.11 -47.60
C ALA A 532 -21.25 -21.87 -46.71
N ALA A 533 -20.76 -23.04 -47.16
CA ALA A 533 -19.77 -23.84 -46.41
C ALA A 533 -18.39 -23.15 -46.34
N GLY A 534 -18.02 -22.38 -47.35
CA GLY A 534 -16.80 -21.57 -47.35
C GLY A 534 -16.91 -20.37 -46.41
N GLN A 535 -18.07 -19.71 -46.35
CA GLN A 535 -18.33 -18.58 -45.45
C GLN A 535 -18.15 -18.95 -43.97
N GLU A 536 -18.56 -20.15 -43.57
CA GLU A 536 -18.41 -20.67 -42.20
C GLU A 536 -16.95 -20.61 -41.71
N ARG A 537 -15.97 -20.82 -42.61
CA ARG A 537 -14.53 -20.79 -42.28
C ARG A 537 -14.03 -19.41 -41.89
N TYR A 538 -14.77 -18.35 -42.24
CA TYR A 538 -14.37 -16.96 -41.99
C TYR A 538 -14.91 -16.42 -40.67
N TYR A 539 -15.97 -16.97 -40.09
CA TYR A 539 -16.53 -16.42 -38.84
C TYR A 539 -15.52 -16.47 -37.67
N ALA A 540 -14.73 -17.55 -37.56
CA ALA A 540 -13.66 -17.63 -36.58
C ALA A 540 -12.53 -16.62 -36.82
N ILE A 541 -12.27 -16.27 -38.09
CA ILE A 541 -11.29 -15.24 -38.47
C ILE A 541 -11.82 -13.86 -38.05
N LEU A 542 -13.09 -13.58 -38.35
CA LEU A 542 -13.76 -12.33 -37.95
C LEU A 542 -13.78 -12.17 -36.42
N ALA A 543 -14.02 -13.24 -35.67
CA ALA A 543 -13.91 -13.23 -34.20
C ALA A 543 -12.47 -13.02 -33.70
N GLY A 544 -11.48 -13.57 -34.43
CA GLY A 544 -10.07 -13.36 -34.13
C GLY A 544 -9.58 -11.93 -34.37
N ILE A 545 -10.12 -11.27 -35.40
CA ILE A 545 -9.84 -9.86 -35.74
C ILE A 545 -10.58 -8.92 -34.76
N GLY A 546 -11.86 -9.19 -34.51
CA GLY A 546 -12.70 -8.35 -33.66
C GLY A 546 -13.22 -7.10 -34.37
N GLY A 547 -13.77 -6.17 -33.58
CA GLY A 547 -14.30 -4.90 -34.08
C GLY A 547 -15.77 -4.93 -34.53
N PRO A 548 -16.41 -3.76 -34.63
CA PRO A 548 -17.86 -3.65 -34.83
C PRO A 548 -18.33 -4.21 -36.18
N ALA A 549 -17.59 -3.97 -37.28
CA ALA A 549 -17.95 -4.47 -38.60
C ALA A 549 -17.91 -6.01 -38.68
N ALA A 550 -16.87 -6.63 -38.13
CA ALA A 550 -16.76 -8.08 -38.05
C ALA A 550 -17.90 -8.68 -37.20
N LYS A 551 -18.19 -8.06 -36.05
CA LYS A 551 -19.24 -8.49 -35.12
C LYS A 551 -20.62 -8.43 -35.78
N GLN A 552 -20.90 -7.34 -36.50
CA GLN A 552 -22.15 -7.15 -37.21
C GLN A 552 -22.37 -8.27 -38.23
N VAL A 553 -21.36 -8.58 -39.06
CA VAL A 553 -21.45 -9.66 -40.06
C VAL A 553 -21.73 -11.02 -39.41
N VAL A 554 -21.05 -11.34 -38.30
CA VAL A 554 -21.29 -12.60 -37.58
C VAL A 554 -22.68 -12.64 -36.96
N SER A 555 -23.18 -11.50 -36.43
CA SER A 555 -24.51 -11.41 -35.84
C SER A 555 -25.63 -11.53 -36.89
N GLU A 556 -25.46 -10.92 -38.06
CA GLU A 556 -26.36 -11.05 -39.21
C GLU A 556 -26.40 -12.49 -39.74
N ALA A 557 -25.24 -13.19 -39.77
CA ALA A 557 -25.17 -14.60 -40.13
C ALA A 557 -26.00 -15.49 -39.17
N PHE A 558 -26.07 -15.15 -37.88
CA PHE A 558 -26.96 -15.84 -36.96
C PHE A 558 -28.45 -15.54 -37.22
N ALA A 559 -28.78 -14.28 -37.52
CA ALA A 559 -30.16 -13.86 -37.75
C ALA A 559 -30.77 -14.49 -39.02
N GLY A 560 -30.01 -14.50 -40.13
CA GLY A 560 -30.51 -14.90 -41.46
C GLY A 560 -29.91 -16.17 -42.07
N GLY A 561 -28.90 -16.79 -41.45
CA GLY A 561 -28.20 -17.95 -42.01
C GLY A 561 -28.94 -19.28 -41.88
N ASN A 562 -28.46 -20.31 -42.58
CA ASN A 562 -28.92 -21.69 -42.40
C ASN A 562 -28.43 -22.28 -41.04
N ALA A 563 -28.87 -23.50 -40.69
CA ALA A 563 -28.53 -24.11 -39.40
C ALA A 563 -27.01 -24.21 -39.12
N ALA A 564 -26.20 -24.54 -40.13
CA ALA A 564 -24.75 -24.63 -40.00
C ALA A 564 -24.11 -23.25 -39.82
N GLN A 565 -24.55 -22.25 -40.59
CA GLN A 565 -24.11 -20.87 -40.45
C GLN A 565 -24.46 -20.29 -39.08
N LYS A 566 -25.66 -20.56 -38.55
CA LYS A 566 -26.07 -20.14 -37.20
C LYS A 566 -25.17 -20.77 -36.14
N ALA A 567 -24.90 -22.07 -36.22
CA ALA A 567 -24.00 -22.75 -35.28
C ALA A 567 -22.57 -22.19 -35.34
N ALA A 568 -22.05 -21.93 -36.53
CA ALA A 568 -20.72 -21.34 -36.73
C ALA A 568 -20.65 -19.89 -36.23
N ALA A 569 -21.71 -19.10 -36.44
CA ALA A 569 -21.81 -17.73 -35.95
C ALA A 569 -21.84 -17.66 -34.43
N VAL A 570 -22.63 -18.50 -33.75
CA VAL A 570 -22.63 -18.61 -32.28
C VAL A 570 -21.24 -19.01 -31.78
N THR A 571 -20.60 -19.98 -32.43
CA THR A 571 -19.24 -20.41 -32.06
C THR A 571 -18.23 -19.25 -32.18
N ALA A 572 -18.35 -18.43 -33.22
CA ALA A 572 -17.51 -17.25 -33.40
C ALA A 572 -17.78 -16.17 -32.33
N LEU A 573 -19.04 -15.87 -32.02
CA LEU A 573 -19.40 -14.93 -30.93
C LEU A 573 -18.91 -15.45 -29.57
N VAL A 574 -19.03 -16.75 -29.31
CA VAL A 574 -18.48 -17.40 -28.11
C VAL A 574 -16.97 -17.29 -28.06
N GLY A 575 -16.28 -17.20 -29.19
CA GLY A 575 -14.82 -17.04 -29.29
C GLY A 575 -14.32 -15.58 -29.28
N TRP A 576 -15.23 -14.59 -29.19
CA TRP A 576 -14.86 -13.17 -29.25
C TRP A 576 -13.91 -12.77 -28.12
N LYS A 577 -12.97 -11.85 -28.36
CA LYS A 577 -11.91 -11.56 -27.36
C LYS A 577 -12.38 -10.67 -26.20
N ASP A 578 -13.31 -9.77 -26.46
CA ASP A 578 -13.78 -8.77 -25.52
C ASP A 578 -15.30 -8.85 -25.29
N ALA A 579 -15.80 -8.04 -24.36
CA ALA A 579 -17.21 -8.04 -23.97
C ALA A 579 -18.17 -7.46 -25.05
N SER A 580 -17.68 -6.98 -26.20
CA SER A 580 -18.54 -6.36 -27.22
C SER A 580 -19.56 -7.31 -27.85
N ALA A 581 -19.28 -8.62 -27.85
CA ALA A 581 -20.20 -9.68 -28.28
C ALA A 581 -21.17 -10.15 -27.18
N ALA A 582 -21.04 -9.65 -25.95
CA ALA A 582 -21.84 -10.12 -24.83
C ALA A 582 -23.33 -9.79 -25.01
N ALA A 583 -23.66 -8.62 -25.55
CA ALA A 583 -25.04 -8.25 -25.86
C ALA A 583 -25.68 -9.17 -26.90
N ASP A 584 -24.94 -9.53 -27.95
CA ASP A 584 -25.41 -10.45 -28.99
C ASP A 584 -25.65 -11.85 -28.40
N LEU A 585 -24.72 -12.37 -27.59
CA LEU A 585 -24.87 -13.66 -26.91
C LEU A 585 -26.05 -13.67 -25.92
N LEU A 586 -26.25 -12.60 -25.15
CA LEU A 586 -27.37 -12.49 -24.22
C LEU A 586 -28.71 -12.47 -24.97
N LYS A 587 -28.78 -11.72 -26.07
CA LYS A 587 -29.96 -11.70 -26.95
C LYS A 587 -30.28 -13.09 -27.49
N ILE A 588 -29.27 -13.79 -28.02
CA ILE A 588 -29.42 -15.18 -28.50
C ILE A 588 -29.93 -16.09 -27.38
N ALA A 589 -29.39 -15.96 -26.16
CA ALA A 589 -29.81 -16.76 -25.01
C ALA A 589 -31.28 -16.52 -24.62
N ARG A 590 -31.77 -15.28 -24.70
CA ARG A 590 -33.17 -14.94 -24.41
C ARG A 590 -34.12 -15.44 -25.50
N GLU A 591 -33.75 -15.29 -26.77
CA GLU A 591 -34.67 -15.45 -27.91
C GLU A 591 -34.60 -16.82 -28.60
N ASN A 592 -33.50 -17.58 -28.46
CA ASN A 592 -33.31 -18.84 -29.18
C ASN A 592 -32.98 -20.01 -28.24
N ALA A 593 -33.92 -20.94 -28.08
CA ALA A 593 -33.77 -22.08 -27.17
C ALA A 593 -32.65 -23.05 -27.59
N ASP A 594 -32.49 -23.31 -28.90
CA ASP A 594 -31.51 -24.28 -29.44
C ASP A 594 -30.07 -23.86 -29.17
N HIS A 595 -29.79 -22.56 -29.21
CA HIS A 595 -28.45 -22.00 -28.99
C HIS A 595 -28.25 -21.40 -27.60
N ARG A 596 -29.28 -21.38 -26.74
CA ARG A 596 -29.23 -20.74 -25.41
C ARG A 596 -28.05 -21.20 -24.57
N LYS A 597 -27.86 -22.52 -24.45
CA LYS A 597 -26.78 -23.08 -23.60
C LYS A 597 -25.40 -22.60 -24.07
N THR A 598 -25.13 -22.72 -25.37
CA THR A 598 -23.86 -22.31 -25.97
C THR A 598 -23.64 -20.79 -25.86
N ALA A 599 -24.70 -20.00 -26.09
CA ALA A 599 -24.64 -18.56 -25.97
C ALA A 599 -24.36 -18.11 -24.52
N LEU A 600 -25.00 -18.73 -23.52
CA LEU A 600 -24.74 -18.47 -22.11
C LEU A 600 -23.33 -18.87 -21.69
N GLN A 601 -22.79 -19.98 -22.19
CA GLN A 601 -21.40 -20.37 -21.93
C GLN A 601 -20.42 -19.29 -22.43
N GLY A 602 -20.64 -18.77 -23.63
CA GLY A 602 -19.87 -17.64 -24.16
C GLY A 602 -20.06 -16.36 -23.34
N TYR A 603 -21.29 -16.05 -22.96
CA TYR A 603 -21.63 -14.86 -22.18
C TYR A 603 -20.96 -14.87 -20.80
N VAL A 604 -21.00 -16.00 -20.08
CA VAL A 604 -20.30 -16.19 -18.80
C VAL A 604 -18.78 -16.14 -18.98
N ARG A 605 -18.24 -16.66 -20.09
CA ARG A 605 -16.81 -16.51 -20.42
C ARG A 605 -16.43 -15.04 -20.63
N LEU A 606 -17.26 -14.27 -21.31
CA LEU A 606 -17.05 -12.83 -21.54
C LEU A 606 -17.27 -11.99 -20.28
N ALA A 607 -18.10 -12.42 -19.32
CA ALA A 607 -18.23 -11.73 -18.04
C ALA A 607 -16.88 -11.60 -17.31
N LYS A 608 -15.93 -12.50 -17.55
CA LYS A 608 -14.56 -12.40 -17.01
C LYS A 608 -13.81 -11.16 -17.48
N THR A 609 -14.11 -10.68 -18.69
CA THR A 609 -13.49 -9.50 -19.30
C THR A 609 -14.25 -8.20 -19.02
N ALA A 610 -15.33 -8.26 -18.23
CA ALA A 610 -16.03 -7.06 -17.78
C ALA A 610 -15.09 -6.11 -17.03
N ALA A 611 -15.30 -4.80 -17.24
CA ALA A 611 -14.39 -3.76 -16.74
C ALA A 611 -14.33 -3.68 -15.21
N THR A 612 -15.41 -4.06 -14.51
CA THR A 612 -15.54 -3.95 -13.05
C THR A 612 -16.18 -5.20 -12.46
N PRO A 613 -15.93 -5.51 -11.17
CA PRO A 613 -16.62 -6.60 -10.46
C PRO A 613 -18.14 -6.47 -10.45
N ASP A 614 -18.66 -5.24 -10.33
CA ASP A 614 -20.09 -4.95 -10.32
C ASP A 614 -20.72 -5.22 -11.69
N GLN A 615 -20.08 -4.78 -12.78
CA GLN A 615 -20.54 -5.09 -14.13
C GLN A 615 -20.47 -6.60 -14.42
N ARG A 616 -19.41 -7.27 -13.96
CA ARG A 616 -19.31 -8.73 -14.02
C ARG A 616 -20.50 -9.38 -13.32
N LEU A 617 -20.84 -8.93 -12.11
CA LEU A 617 -21.94 -9.51 -11.34
C LEU A 617 -23.30 -9.29 -12.02
N LEU A 618 -23.54 -8.12 -12.60
CA LEU A 618 -24.76 -7.86 -13.38
C LEU A 618 -24.89 -8.83 -14.56
N MET A 619 -23.80 -9.05 -15.31
CA MET A 619 -23.76 -10.04 -16.39
C MET A 619 -24.02 -11.46 -15.87
N LEU A 620 -23.37 -11.85 -14.77
CA LEU A 620 -23.56 -13.18 -14.17
C LEU A 620 -24.98 -13.38 -13.65
N THR A 621 -25.63 -12.33 -13.14
CA THR A 621 -27.02 -12.37 -12.70
C THR A 621 -27.96 -12.59 -13.89
N ASN A 622 -27.78 -11.84 -14.98
CA ASN A 622 -28.51 -12.05 -16.24
C ASN A 622 -28.35 -13.50 -16.77
N ALA A 623 -27.13 -14.06 -16.67
CA ALA A 623 -26.88 -15.44 -17.07
C ALA A 623 -27.60 -16.44 -16.16
N MET A 624 -27.65 -16.17 -14.86
CA MET A 624 -28.25 -17.05 -13.86
C MET A 624 -29.77 -17.13 -14.01
N GLU A 625 -30.42 -16.00 -14.34
CA GLU A 625 -31.86 -15.92 -14.62
C GLU A 625 -32.29 -16.81 -15.81
N LEU A 626 -31.36 -17.13 -16.72
CA LEU A 626 -31.60 -17.94 -17.93
C LEU A 626 -31.02 -19.37 -17.84
N ALA A 627 -30.28 -19.68 -16.77
CA ALA A 627 -29.53 -20.93 -16.64
C ALA A 627 -30.36 -22.06 -16.03
N ASN A 628 -30.61 -23.11 -16.82
CA ASN A 628 -31.37 -24.29 -16.40
C ASN A 628 -30.49 -25.53 -16.12
N ASP A 629 -29.17 -25.42 -16.31
CA ASP A 629 -28.19 -26.52 -16.18
C ASP A 629 -27.27 -26.28 -14.98
N ALA A 630 -27.09 -27.31 -14.14
CA ALA A 630 -26.31 -27.22 -12.90
C ALA A 630 -24.84 -26.86 -13.14
N GLY A 631 -24.23 -27.35 -14.23
CA GLY A 631 -22.84 -27.04 -14.58
C GLY A 631 -22.65 -25.57 -14.93
N LEU A 632 -23.61 -24.98 -15.65
CA LEU A 632 -23.59 -23.55 -15.95
C LEU A 632 -23.83 -22.70 -14.69
N LYS A 633 -24.82 -23.06 -13.86
CA LYS A 633 -25.06 -22.38 -12.57
C LYS A 633 -23.81 -22.42 -11.68
N LYS A 634 -23.11 -23.56 -11.63
CA LYS A 634 -21.83 -23.70 -10.91
C LYS A 634 -20.76 -22.76 -11.46
N ALA A 635 -20.59 -22.71 -12.78
CA ALA A 635 -19.64 -21.80 -13.42
C ALA A 635 -19.94 -20.32 -13.15
N ILE A 636 -21.22 -19.95 -13.09
CA ILE A 636 -21.66 -18.59 -12.73
C ILE A 636 -21.27 -18.26 -11.29
N LEU A 637 -21.56 -19.13 -10.33
CA LEU A 637 -21.20 -18.93 -8.92
C LEU A 637 -19.68 -18.84 -8.72
N GLN A 638 -18.91 -19.68 -9.40
CA GLN A 638 -17.44 -19.62 -9.39
C GLN A 638 -16.90 -18.29 -9.92
N GLN A 639 -17.57 -17.67 -10.89
CA GLN A 639 -17.18 -16.34 -11.38
C GLN A 639 -17.67 -15.23 -10.46
N ALA A 640 -18.86 -15.37 -9.84
CA ALA A 640 -19.37 -14.41 -8.87
C ALA A 640 -18.49 -14.35 -7.62
N GLU A 641 -17.93 -15.49 -7.20
CA GLU A 641 -16.90 -15.56 -6.16
C GLU A 641 -15.73 -14.61 -6.42
N GLN A 642 -15.31 -14.48 -7.68
CA GLN A 642 -14.18 -13.62 -8.07
C GLN A 642 -14.52 -12.12 -8.06
N CYS A 643 -15.79 -11.74 -7.89
CA CYS A 643 -16.16 -10.33 -7.76
C CYS A 643 -15.75 -9.77 -6.40
N LYS A 644 -15.79 -10.57 -5.33
CA LYS A 644 -15.42 -10.16 -3.96
C LYS A 644 -16.16 -8.91 -3.44
N THR A 645 -17.36 -8.63 -3.96
CA THR A 645 -18.19 -7.50 -3.53
C THR A 645 -19.33 -7.96 -2.60
N PHE A 646 -19.85 -7.06 -1.77
CA PHE A 646 -21.02 -7.35 -0.93
C PHE A 646 -22.25 -7.80 -1.75
N PRO A 647 -22.61 -7.16 -2.89
CA PRO A 647 -23.66 -7.68 -3.76
C PRO A 647 -23.39 -9.11 -4.26
N ALA A 648 -22.13 -9.48 -4.55
CA ALA A 648 -21.78 -10.83 -4.97
C ALA A 648 -21.95 -11.87 -3.84
N LEU A 649 -21.64 -11.48 -2.60
CA LEU A 649 -21.88 -12.29 -1.40
C LEU A 649 -23.37 -12.62 -1.27
N VAL A 650 -24.22 -11.61 -1.37
CA VAL A 650 -25.68 -11.77 -1.28
C VAL A 650 -26.21 -12.59 -2.45
N PHE A 651 -25.74 -12.31 -3.67
CA PHE A 651 -26.09 -13.07 -4.87
C PHE A 651 -25.79 -14.57 -4.69
N ALA A 652 -24.59 -14.93 -4.21
CA ALA A 652 -24.23 -16.32 -3.95
C ALA A 652 -25.09 -16.93 -2.83
N GLY A 653 -25.38 -16.14 -1.79
CA GLY A 653 -26.24 -16.51 -0.66
C GLY A 653 -27.63 -16.99 -1.07
N ASN A 654 -28.22 -16.39 -2.11
CA ASN A 654 -29.53 -16.78 -2.64
C ASN A 654 -29.60 -18.23 -3.16
N TYR A 655 -28.45 -18.88 -3.40
CA TYR A 655 -28.36 -20.25 -3.92
C TYR A 655 -27.92 -21.28 -2.88
N LEU A 656 -27.81 -20.92 -1.59
CA LEU A 656 -27.46 -21.85 -0.51
C LEU A 656 -28.47 -22.99 -0.31
N ASN A 657 -29.72 -22.79 -0.77
CA ASN A 657 -30.77 -23.80 -0.71
C ASN A 657 -31.03 -24.51 -2.05
N ASP A 658 -30.33 -24.16 -3.13
CA ASP A 658 -30.47 -24.84 -4.43
C ASP A 658 -29.69 -26.16 -4.40
N ALA A 659 -30.39 -27.30 -4.37
CA ALA A 659 -29.80 -28.63 -4.22
C ALA A 659 -28.70 -28.93 -5.27
N ALA A 660 -28.79 -28.36 -6.47
CA ALA A 660 -27.84 -28.61 -7.54
C ALA A 660 -26.51 -27.85 -7.36
N VAL A 661 -26.50 -26.73 -6.64
CA VAL A 661 -25.34 -25.82 -6.54
C VAL A 661 -25.01 -25.31 -5.14
N LYS A 662 -25.74 -25.75 -4.10
CA LYS A 662 -25.57 -25.28 -2.71
C LYS A 662 -24.12 -25.34 -2.19
N GLN A 663 -23.36 -26.38 -2.56
CA GLN A 663 -21.95 -26.50 -2.18
C GLN A 663 -21.11 -25.37 -2.80
N GLN A 664 -21.29 -25.08 -4.09
CA GLN A 664 -20.55 -24.00 -4.77
C GLN A 664 -20.97 -22.62 -4.25
N ALA A 665 -22.24 -22.45 -3.91
CA ALA A 665 -22.75 -21.23 -3.28
C ALA A 665 -22.10 -21.02 -1.90
N ALA A 666 -21.99 -22.07 -1.08
CA ALA A 666 -21.36 -22.01 0.24
C ALA A 666 -19.86 -21.66 0.15
N GLU A 667 -19.13 -22.26 -0.80
CA GLU A 667 -17.74 -21.93 -1.09
C GLU A 667 -17.58 -20.45 -1.51
N ALA A 668 -18.45 -19.97 -2.40
CA ALA A 668 -18.43 -18.58 -2.84
C ALA A 668 -18.74 -17.61 -1.69
N VAL A 669 -19.77 -17.89 -0.87
CA VAL A 669 -20.14 -17.10 0.31
C VAL A 669 -18.98 -16.98 1.28
N MET A 670 -18.37 -18.10 1.67
CA MET A 670 -17.20 -18.10 2.56
C MET A 670 -16.04 -17.31 1.94
N SER A 671 -15.69 -17.62 0.70
CA SER A 671 -14.54 -17.02 0.01
C SER A 671 -14.69 -15.52 -0.23
N ILE A 672 -15.90 -15.01 -0.41
CA ILE A 672 -16.16 -13.57 -0.53
C ILE A 672 -16.13 -12.91 0.86
N ALA A 673 -16.84 -13.45 1.85
CA ALA A 673 -16.94 -12.86 3.18
C ALA A 673 -15.59 -12.78 3.90
N LEU A 674 -14.76 -13.83 3.81
CA LEU A 674 -13.45 -13.88 4.45
C LEU A 674 -12.39 -13.01 3.75
N ALA A 675 -12.64 -12.56 2.52
CA ALA A 675 -11.70 -11.73 1.76
C ALA A 675 -11.69 -10.26 2.22
N ASP A 676 -12.77 -9.78 2.85
CA ASP A 676 -12.89 -8.40 3.34
C ASP A 676 -13.47 -8.39 4.75
N LYS A 677 -12.64 -8.03 5.74
CA LYS A 677 -13.03 -7.96 7.16
C LYS A 677 -14.05 -6.83 7.45
N THR A 678 -14.31 -5.94 6.50
CA THR A 678 -15.33 -4.90 6.65
C THR A 678 -16.75 -5.44 6.41
N TYR A 679 -16.89 -6.61 5.80
CA TYR A 679 -18.19 -7.30 5.67
C TYR A 679 -18.58 -7.88 7.03
N SER A 680 -19.55 -7.25 7.66
CA SER A 680 -20.00 -7.63 9.00
C SER A 680 -21.52 -7.54 9.08
N GLY A 681 -22.06 -7.85 10.25
CA GLY A 681 -23.48 -7.71 10.52
C GLY A 681 -24.31 -8.96 10.26
N SER A 682 -25.63 -8.81 10.40
CA SER A 682 -26.57 -9.93 10.48
C SER A 682 -26.67 -10.71 9.16
N ILE A 683 -26.67 -10.01 8.02
CA ILE A 683 -26.70 -10.65 6.70
C ILE A 683 -25.48 -11.56 6.52
N VAL A 684 -24.27 -11.02 6.76
CA VAL A 684 -23.01 -11.76 6.59
C VAL A 684 -22.94 -12.94 7.57
N ARG A 685 -23.33 -12.72 8.83
CA ARG A 685 -23.42 -13.77 9.85
C ARG A 685 -24.29 -14.93 9.40
N ASN A 686 -25.53 -14.63 9.01
CA ASN A 686 -26.52 -15.65 8.63
C ASN A 686 -26.05 -16.44 7.40
N LEU A 687 -25.50 -15.77 6.39
CA LEU A 687 -24.98 -16.43 5.19
C LEU A 687 -23.80 -17.34 5.52
N LEU A 688 -22.87 -16.90 6.38
CA LEU A 688 -21.73 -17.70 6.82
C LEU A 688 -22.14 -18.91 7.66
N GLU A 689 -23.12 -18.76 8.55
CA GLU A 689 -23.64 -19.86 9.35
C GLU A 689 -24.34 -20.91 8.47
N GLN A 690 -25.15 -20.48 7.50
CA GLN A 690 -25.76 -21.38 6.52
C GLN A 690 -24.72 -22.06 5.61
N ALA A 691 -23.72 -21.31 5.14
CA ALA A 691 -22.61 -21.86 4.36
C ALA A 691 -21.84 -22.92 5.17
N SER A 692 -21.53 -22.65 6.44
CA SER A 692 -20.86 -23.58 7.36
C SER A 692 -21.59 -24.93 7.47
N GLY A 693 -22.93 -24.89 7.56
CA GLY A 693 -23.77 -26.10 7.58
C GLY A 693 -23.90 -26.82 6.24
N THR A 694 -23.57 -26.14 5.13
CA THR A 694 -23.70 -26.67 3.76
C THR A 694 -22.40 -27.29 3.24
N LEU A 695 -21.24 -26.76 3.65
CA LEU A 695 -19.93 -27.23 3.20
C LEU A 695 -19.69 -28.70 3.57
N THR A 696 -19.26 -29.50 2.60
CA THR A 696 -18.91 -30.92 2.75
C THR A 696 -17.61 -31.25 2.00
N GLY A 697 -17.00 -32.41 2.26
CA GLY A 697 -15.74 -32.85 1.62
C GLY A 697 -14.52 -32.81 2.56
N GLY A 698 -13.35 -33.19 2.04
CA GLY A 698 -12.12 -33.36 2.83
C GLY A 698 -11.59 -32.08 3.49
N ASP A 699 -11.86 -30.92 2.89
CA ASP A 699 -11.43 -29.62 3.42
C ASP A 699 -12.50 -28.93 4.29
N ALA A 700 -13.69 -29.52 4.41
CA ALA A 700 -14.85 -28.84 5.01
C ALA A 700 -14.61 -28.46 6.47
N ASP A 701 -13.86 -29.25 7.23
CA ASP A 701 -13.59 -28.94 8.64
C ASP A 701 -12.71 -27.70 8.80
N TYR A 702 -11.66 -27.57 7.97
CA TYR A 702 -10.82 -26.38 7.92
C TYR A 702 -11.62 -25.13 7.51
N GLN A 703 -12.50 -25.28 6.52
CA GLN A 703 -13.36 -24.20 6.05
C GLN A 703 -14.35 -23.74 7.15
N ARG A 704 -15.00 -24.69 7.84
CA ARG A 704 -15.90 -24.39 8.96
C ARG A 704 -15.15 -23.72 10.12
N GLU A 705 -13.91 -24.15 10.41
CA GLU A 705 -13.07 -23.51 11.42
C GLU A 705 -12.74 -22.06 11.05
N ALA A 706 -12.38 -21.80 9.79
CA ALA A 706 -12.13 -20.44 9.30
C ALA A 706 -13.37 -19.53 9.43
N ILE A 707 -14.57 -20.06 9.12
CA ILE A 707 -15.84 -19.35 9.32
C ILE A 707 -16.06 -19.05 10.81
N ARG A 708 -15.90 -20.04 11.70
CA ARG A 708 -16.07 -19.85 13.16
C ARG A 708 -15.14 -18.77 13.70
N LYS A 709 -13.87 -18.79 13.28
CA LYS A 709 -12.89 -17.77 13.65
C LYS A 709 -13.32 -16.39 13.18
N TYR A 710 -13.73 -16.26 11.92
CA TYR A 710 -14.22 -14.99 11.37
C TYR A 710 -15.43 -14.47 12.16
N LEU A 711 -16.41 -15.33 12.44
CA LEU A 711 -17.62 -14.97 13.18
C LEU A 711 -17.34 -14.54 14.64
N ALA A 712 -16.27 -15.07 15.25
CA ALA A 712 -15.82 -14.71 16.60
C ALA A 712 -15.07 -13.37 16.62
N GLU A 713 -14.32 -13.05 15.57
CA GLU A 713 -13.58 -11.78 15.42
C GLU A 713 -14.43 -10.64 14.82
N MET A 714 -15.58 -10.97 14.22
CA MET A 714 -16.42 -10.00 13.50
C MET A 714 -16.95 -8.91 14.44
N PRO A 715 -16.80 -7.62 14.09
CA PRO A 715 -17.26 -6.52 14.92
C PRO A 715 -18.78 -6.57 15.14
N ALA A 716 -19.21 -6.10 16.32
CA ALA A 716 -20.63 -5.91 16.62
C ALA A 716 -21.24 -4.80 15.76
N GLY A 717 -22.51 -4.95 15.40
CA GLY A 717 -23.26 -4.01 14.57
C GLY A 717 -24.14 -4.73 13.55
N GLU A 718 -25.02 -3.99 12.88
CA GLU A 718 -25.94 -4.57 11.89
C GLU A 718 -25.32 -4.75 10.51
N GLY A 719 -24.21 -4.06 10.21
CA GLY A 719 -23.57 -4.07 8.89
C GLY A 719 -24.48 -3.50 7.82
N PHE A 720 -24.53 -4.14 6.65
CA PHE A 720 -25.55 -3.84 5.64
C PHE A 720 -26.89 -4.45 6.03
N VAL A 721 -27.95 -3.65 5.92
CA VAL A 721 -29.35 -4.08 6.09
C VAL A 721 -30.11 -3.97 4.78
N ASN A 722 -31.11 -4.84 4.61
CA ASN A 722 -31.98 -4.80 3.44
C ASN A 722 -33.06 -3.72 3.60
N MET A 723 -33.12 -2.77 2.66
CA MET A 723 -34.14 -1.71 2.64
C MET A 723 -35.45 -2.14 1.98
N PHE A 724 -35.42 -3.21 1.19
CA PHE A 724 -36.59 -3.70 0.45
C PHE A 724 -36.73 -5.22 0.58
N ASN A 725 -37.79 -5.65 1.25
CA ASN A 725 -38.01 -7.06 1.59
C ASN A 725 -38.45 -7.95 0.39
N GLY A 726 -38.69 -7.37 -0.78
CA GLY A 726 -39.13 -8.09 -1.98
C GLY A 726 -40.59 -8.53 -1.97
N LYS A 727 -41.37 -8.16 -0.96
CA LYS A 727 -42.75 -8.64 -0.73
C LYS A 727 -43.78 -7.52 -0.67
N ASP A 728 -43.46 -6.43 0.02
CA ASP A 728 -44.35 -5.29 0.23
C ASP A 728 -43.55 -3.99 0.43
N LEU A 729 -44.25 -2.89 0.71
CA LEU A 729 -43.67 -1.56 0.92
C LEU A 729 -43.33 -1.26 2.39
N SER A 730 -43.18 -2.28 3.25
CA SER A 730 -42.78 -2.05 4.65
C SER A 730 -41.46 -1.30 4.73
N GLY A 731 -41.40 -0.26 5.57
CA GLY A 731 -40.26 0.64 5.68
C GLY A 731 -40.28 1.81 4.69
N TRP A 732 -41.35 1.94 3.89
CA TRP A 732 -41.54 3.00 2.91
C TRP A 732 -42.91 3.69 3.05
N LYS A 733 -42.94 4.98 2.71
CA LYS A 733 -44.10 5.85 2.77
C LYS A 733 -44.09 6.87 1.61
N GLY A 734 -45.17 7.62 1.45
CA GLY A 734 -45.26 8.71 0.48
C GLY A 734 -44.55 9.99 0.94
N LEU A 735 -44.05 10.77 -0.02
CA LEU A 735 -43.37 12.04 0.27
C LEU A 735 -44.33 13.15 0.74
N VAL A 736 -44.13 13.67 1.95
CA VAL A 736 -44.81 14.87 2.46
C VAL A 736 -43.91 16.10 2.36
N ALA A 737 -44.18 16.96 1.38
CA ALA A 737 -43.49 18.25 1.17
C ALA A 737 -41.95 18.17 1.10
N ASP A 738 -41.28 19.31 0.93
CA ASP A 738 -39.83 19.39 1.08
C ASP A 738 -39.41 19.31 2.57
N PRO A 739 -38.16 18.90 2.88
CA PRO A 739 -37.69 18.74 4.26
C PRO A 739 -37.83 20.00 5.13
N ILE A 740 -37.67 21.21 4.57
CA ILE A 740 -37.75 22.47 5.32
C ILE A 740 -39.18 22.74 5.76
N LYS A 741 -40.16 22.54 4.87
CA LYS A 741 -41.58 22.67 5.21
C LYS A 741 -42.02 21.56 6.16
N ARG A 742 -41.61 20.32 5.90
CA ARG A 742 -41.95 19.16 6.74
C ARG A 742 -41.48 19.34 8.19
N ALA A 743 -40.27 19.87 8.39
CA ALA A 743 -39.72 20.12 9.73
C ALA A 743 -40.49 21.18 10.54
N LYS A 744 -41.32 22.01 9.90
CA LYS A 744 -42.15 23.04 10.56
C LYS A 744 -43.56 22.56 10.91
N MET A 745 -43.95 21.37 10.46
CA MET A 745 -45.27 20.81 10.74
C MET A 745 -45.31 20.25 12.15
N ASP A 746 -46.39 20.51 12.87
CA ASP A 746 -46.69 19.77 14.10
C ASP A 746 -47.02 18.30 13.78
N ALA A 747 -46.99 17.44 14.81
CA ALA A 747 -47.17 16.00 14.64
C ALA A 747 -48.55 15.62 14.09
N ALA A 748 -49.62 16.36 14.41
CA ALA A 748 -50.98 16.06 13.96
C ALA A 748 -51.16 16.42 12.48
N THR A 749 -50.66 17.58 12.09
CA THR A 749 -50.63 18.04 10.69
C THR A 749 -49.80 17.09 9.84
N LEU A 750 -48.60 16.73 10.28
CA LEU A 750 -47.72 15.81 9.56
C LEU A 750 -48.38 14.45 9.37
N LYS A 751 -49.02 13.89 10.40
CA LYS A 751 -49.72 12.61 10.30
C LYS A 751 -50.83 12.64 9.23
N LYS A 752 -51.65 13.69 9.23
CA LYS A 752 -52.74 13.83 8.24
C LYS A 752 -52.22 13.97 6.81
N GLU A 753 -51.17 14.75 6.61
CA GLU A 753 -50.56 14.90 5.27
C GLU A 753 -49.82 13.62 4.84
N GLN A 754 -49.28 12.85 5.78
CA GLN A 754 -48.67 11.54 5.51
C GLN A 754 -49.71 10.54 4.98
N GLU A 755 -50.89 10.45 5.60
CA GLU A 755 -51.97 9.56 5.13
C GLU A 755 -52.38 9.86 3.68
N LYS A 756 -52.42 11.15 3.29
CA LYS A 756 -52.68 11.56 1.91
C LYS A 756 -51.52 11.19 0.96
N ALA A 757 -50.29 11.48 1.37
CA ALA A 757 -49.11 11.17 0.57
C ALA A 757 -48.97 9.66 0.32
N ASP A 758 -49.28 8.84 1.33
CA ASP A 758 -49.27 7.37 1.22
C ASP A 758 -50.31 6.87 0.23
N ALA A 759 -51.50 7.48 0.20
CA ALA A 759 -52.53 7.12 -0.78
C ALA A 759 -52.07 7.41 -2.22
N VAL A 760 -51.53 8.61 -2.47
CA VAL A 760 -51.02 9.00 -3.80
C VAL A 760 -49.82 8.13 -4.23
N MET A 761 -48.93 7.82 -3.30
CA MET A 761 -47.78 6.95 -3.56
C MET A 761 -48.21 5.55 -4.01
N LYS A 762 -49.25 4.97 -3.37
CA LYS A 762 -49.76 3.63 -3.69
C LYS A 762 -50.42 3.50 -5.07
N GLU A 763 -50.77 4.61 -5.72
CA GLU A 763 -51.24 4.61 -7.12
C GLU A 763 -50.11 4.26 -8.11
N GLY A 764 -48.86 4.54 -7.72
CA GLY A 764 -47.68 4.42 -8.56
C GLY A 764 -46.75 3.27 -8.25
N TRP A 765 -46.56 3.02 -6.96
CA TRP A 765 -45.56 2.08 -6.46
C TRP A 765 -46.19 0.74 -6.08
N SER A 766 -45.56 -0.34 -6.54
CA SER A 766 -46.00 -1.71 -6.26
C SER A 766 -44.82 -2.67 -6.22
N VAL A 767 -45.06 -3.85 -5.63
CA VAL A 767 -44.11 -4.96 -5.69
C VAL A 767 -44.57 -5.95 -6.76
N LYS A 768 -43.71 -6.24 -7.73
CA LYS A 768 -43.97 -7.21 -8.82
C LYS A 768 -42.77 -8.12 -9.01
N ASP A 769 -42.97 -9.43 -8.90
CA ASP A 769 -41.92 -10.45 -9.08
C ASP A 769 -40.66 -10.20 -8.24
N GLY A 770 -40.84 -9.73 -7.00
CA GLY A 770 -39.73 -9.39 -6.10
C GLY A 770 -39.03 -8.07 -6.43
N LEU A 771 -39.57 -7.27 -7.35
CA LEU A 771 -39.05 -5.96 -7.74
C LEU A 771 -39.92 -4.84 -7.15
N LEU A 772 -39.29 -3.74 -6.73
CA LEU A 772 -39.96 -2.51 -6.38
C LEU A 772 -40.15 -1.67 -7.64
N VAL A 773 -41.39 -1.44 -8.05
CA VAL A 773 -41.73 -0.89 -9.37
C VAL A 773 -42.55 0.38 -9.24
N PHE A 774 -42.13 1.42 -9.98
CA PHE A 774 -42.94 2.60 -10.28
C PHE A 774 -43.53 2.48 -11.68
N ASN A 775 -44.84 2.72 -11.82
CA ASN A 775 -45.56 2.55 -13.08
C ASN A 775 -45.62 3.80 -13.98
N GLY A 776 -45.13 4.96 -13.50
CA GLY A 776 -45.18 6.24 -14.22
C GLY A 776 -46.15 7.28 -13.63
N HIS A 777 -47.03 6.91 -12.70
CA HIS A 777 -48.02 7.81 -12.08
C HIS A 777 -47.86 7.84 -10.56
N GLY A 778 -48.13 8.97 -9.90
CA GLY A 778 -48.05 9.09 -8.44
C GLY A 778 -46.93 10.03 -7.96
N SER A 779 -46.44 9.81 -6.73
CA SER A 779 -45.42 10.65 -6.08
C SER A 779 -44.20 9.84 -5.64
N ASN A 780 -43.15 10.52 -5.18
CA ASN A 780 -41.91 9.89 -4.70
C ASN A 780 -42.20 8.91 -3.56
N LEU A 781 -41.46 7.81 -3.56
CA LEU A 781 -41.44 6.85 -2.45
C LEU A 781 -40.26 7.20 -1.54
N CYS A 782 -40.52 7.40 -0.25
CA CYS A 782 -39.47 7.70 0.71
C CYS A 782 -39.39 6.67 1.83
N THR A 783 -38.20 6.56 2.40
CA THR A 783 -37.95 5.69 3.56
C THR A 783 -38.66 6.22 4.81
N ASP A 784 -39.18 5.32 5.63
CA ASP A 784 -39.76 5.67 6.94
C ASP A 784 -38.69 6.23 7.88
N LYS A 785 -37.53 5.56 7.88
CA LYS A 785 -36.34 5.88 8.65
C LYS A 785 -35.55 7.00 7.97
N LYS A 786 -35.02 7.93 8.78
CA LYS A 786 -34.03 8.92 8.34
C LYS A 786 -32.63 8.32 8.39
N TYR A 787 -31.80 8.69 7.42
CA TYR A 787 -30.42 8.22 7.33
C TYR A 787 -29.43 9.38 7.40
N GLY A 788 -28.40 9.21 8.23
CA GLY A 788 -27.27 10.12 8.35
C GLY A 788 -26.18 9.76 7.34
N ASP A 789 -24.97 9.47 7.84
CA ASP A 789 -23.86 8.99 7.01
C ASP A 789 -24.05 7.52 6.65
N PHE A 790 -23.94 7.17 5.38
CA PHE A 790 -24.20 5.81 4.92
C PHE A 790 -23.43 5.43 3.66
N GLU A 791 -23.42 4.13 3.42
CA GLU A 791 -23.10 3.52 2.15
C GLU A 791 -24.29 2.67 1.71
N MET A 792 -24.73 2.81 0.46
CA MET A 792 -25.85 2.07 -0.10
C MET A 792 -25.52 1.44 -1.46
N PHE A 793 -26.10 0.27 -1.68
CA PHE A 793 -26.21 -0.37 -2.99
C PHE A 793 -27.66 -0.31 -3.46
N VAL A 794 -27.86 -0.06 -4.76
CA VAL A 794 -29.18 -0.11 -5.39
C VAL A 794 -29.04 -0.51 -6.85
N ASP A 795 -29.72 -1.60 -7.23
CA ASP A 795 -29.88 -1.96 -8.62
C ASP A 795 -31.14 -1.30 -9.17
N TRP A 796 -31.05 -0.77 -10.39
CA TRP A 796 -32.15 -0.10 -11.06
C TRP A 796 -32.21 -0.45 -12.55
N LYS A 797 -33.41 -0.37 -13.13
CA LYS A 797 -33.67 -0.59 -14.55
C LYS A 797 -34.79 0.33 -15.01
N ILE A 798 -34.58 0.98 -16.14
CA ILE A 798 -35.54 1.89 -16.78
C ILE A 798 -35.94 1.40 -18.18
N THR A 799 -37.06 1.91 -18.67
CA THR A 799 -37.47 1.77 -20.07
C THR A 799 -36.98 2.94 -20.91
N LYS A 800 -37.26 2.89 -22.23
CA LYS A 800 -37.03 4.00 -23.13
C LYS A 800 -37.68 5.28 -22.59
N ASP A 801 -36.99 6.40 -22.79
CA ASP A 801 -37.36 7.73 -22.32
C ASP A 801 -37.38 7.89 -20.78
N GLY A 802 -36.88 6.88 -20.04
CA GLY A 802 -36.88 6.84 -18.58
C GLY A 802 -36.20 8.03 -17.91
N ASP A 803 -36.74 8.42 -16.75
CA ASP A 803 -36.23 9.48 -15.86
C ASP A 803 -36.55 9.10 -14.41
N ALA A 804 -35.54 9.10 -13.55
CA ALA A 804 -35.68 8.81 -12.14
C ALA A 804 -34.45 9.33 -11.37
N GLY A 805 -34.38 9.01 -10.08
CA GLY A 805 -33.24 9.36 -9.26
C GLY A 805 -33.39 8.87 -7.83
N VAL A 806 -32.30 8.98 -7.09
CA VAL A 806 -32.24 8.68 -5.66
C VAL A 806 -31.88 9.96 -4.92
N TYR A 807 -32.84 10.57 -4.23
CA TYR A 807 -32.59 11.72 -3.36
C TYR A 807 -31.86 11.29 -2.09
N LEU A 808 -30.78 12.01 -1.80
CA LEU A 808 -29.95 11.78 -0.61
C LEU A 808 -30.41 12.77 0.46
N ARG A 809 -30.92 12.28 1.59
CA ARG A 809 -31.46 13.12 2.68
C ARG A 809 -32.48 14.16 2.19
N GLY A 810 -33.34 13.78 1.24
CA GLY A 810 -34.35 14.65 0.62
C GLY A 810 -33.81 15.78 -0.27
N THR A 811 -32.49 15.85 -0.54
CA THR A 811 -31.87 16.90 -1.35
C THR A 811 -30.40 16.64 -1.66
N PRO A 812 -29.91 16.93 -2.87
CA PRO A 812 -30.41 16.64 -4.21
C PRO A 812 -30.32 15.14 -4.55
N GLN A 813 -30.48 14.78 -5.84
CA GLN A 813 -30.56 13.40 -6.30
C GLN A 813 -29.33 12.91 -7.06
N VAL A 814 -29.03 11.62 -6.91
CA VAL A 814 -28.24 10.85 -7.87
C VAL A 814 -29.14 10.52 -9.06
N GLN A 815 -28.83 11.08 -10.23
CA GLN A 815 -29.70 11.02 -11.42
C GLN A 815 -29.70 9.65 -12.09
N ILE A 816 -30.86 9.23 -12.61
CA ILE A 816 -31.07 8.08 -13.49
C ILE A 816 -31.84 8.56 -14.73
N TRP A 817 -31.38 8.28 -15.94
CA TRP A 817 -32.13 8.64 -17.15
C TRP A 817 -31.70 7.87 -18.40
N ASP A 818 -32.56 7.90 -19.42
CA ASP A 818 -32.21 7.44 -20.76
C ASP A 818 -31.24 8.43 -21.44
N THR A 819 -29.99 7.98 -21.63
CA THR A 819 -28.90 8.73 -22.28
C THR A 819 -29.20 9.22 -23.70
N ALA A 820 -30.24 8.67 -24.36
CA ALA A 820 -30.70 9.14 -25.66
C ALA A 820 -31.42 10.50 -25.62
N ARG A 821 -31.91 10.94 -24.45
CA ARG A 821 -32.64 12.20 -24.26
C ARG A 821 -31.71 13.42 -24.21
N ARG A 822 -31.14 13.78 -25.36
CA ARG A 822 -30.12 14.85 -25.48
C ARG A 822 -30.65 16.26 -25.22
N ASP A 823 -31.95 16.46 -25.40
CA ASP A 823 -32.67 17.72 -25.17
C ASP A 823 -32.65 18.16 -23.70
N VAL A 824 -32.60 17.21 -22.77
CA VAL A 824 -32.51 17.46 -21.32
C VAL A 824 -31.09 17.28 -20.77
N GLY A 825 -30.10 17.03 -21.63
CA GLY A 825 -28.70 16.86 -21.24
C GLY A 825 -28.32 15.45 -20.79
N ALA A 826 -29.16 14.43 -21.02
CA ALA A 826 -28.94 13.06 -20.52
C ALA A 826 -27.75 12.33 -21.15
N GLN A 827 -27.18 12.84 -22.26
CA GLN A 827 -26.04 12.22 -22.95
C GLN A 827 -24.77 12.09 -22.10
N VAL A 828 -24.72 12.77 -20.95
CA VAL A 828 -23.58 12.68 -20.01
C VAL A 828 -23.59 11.38 -19.21
N GLY A 829 -24.71 10.65 -19.16
CA GLY A 829 -24.86 9.42 -18.37
C GLY A 829 -25.53 9.64 -17.01
N SER A 830 -25.88 8.55 -16.33
CA SER A 830 -26.48 8.55 -14.99
C SER A 830 -25.41 8.68 -13.89
N GLY A 831 -25.86 8.85 -12.63
CA GLY A 831 -24.98 8.88 -11.45
C GLY A 831 -24.50 10.27 -11.02
N GLY A 832 -24.75 11.30 -11.82
CA GLY A 832 -24.47 12.70 -11.46
C GLY A 832 -25.36 13.21 -10.32
N LEU A 833 -24.92 14.29 -9.65
CA LEU A 833 -25.64 14.98 -8.57
C LEU A 833 -26.50 16.11 -9.15
N TYR A 834 -27.70 15.78 -9.63
CA TYR A 834 -28.60 16.76 -10.23
C TYR A 834 -29.02 17.81 -9.19
N ASN A 835 -29.19 19.08 -9.60
CA ASN A 835 -29.45 20.24 -8.74
C ASN A 835 -28.31 20.71 -7.80
N ASN A 836 -27.10 20.15 -7.93
CA ASN A 836 -25.88 20.65 -7.27
C ASN A 836 -25.21 21.72 -8.16
N GLN A 837 -25.44 23.02 -7.91
CA GLN A 837 -25.12 24.09 -8.87
C GLN A 837 -23.71 24.69 -8.70
N ALA A 838 -23.30 24.93 -7.46
CA ALA A 838 -22.00 25.49 -7.10
C ALA A 838 -20.89 24.43 -7.13
N ASN A 839 -21.25 23.15 -6.97
CA ASN A 839 -20.32 22.02 -7.01
C ASN A 839 -20.55 21.15 -8.27
N PRO A 840 -19.59 20.29 -8.67
CA PRO A 840 -19.78 19.41 -9.83
C PRO A 840 -21.05 18.56 -9.75
N SER A 841 -21.88 18.61 -10.78
CA SER A 841 -23.14 17.85 -10.87
C SER A 841 -23.13 16.75 -11.92
N LYS A 842 -22.29 16.84 -12.95
CA LYS A 842 -22.22 15.85 -14.03
C LYS A 842 -21.34 14.66 -13.63
N PRO A 843 -21.68 13.43 -14.05
CA PRO A 843 -20.78 12.29 -13.87
C PRO A 843 -19.49 12.48 -14.69
N SER A 844 -18.38 11.92 -14.22
CA SER A 844 -17.09 12.03 -14.91
C SER A 844 -16.95 11.16 -16.16
N GLU A 845 -17.77 10.11 -16.30
CA GLU A 845 -17.82 9.26 -17.48
C GLU A 845 -19.21 8.63 -17.66
N LEU A 846 -19.54 8.26 -18.90
CA LEU A 846 -20.73 7.48 -19.24
C LEU A 846 -20.48 5.99 -18.92
N ALA A 847 -21.23 5.45 -17.97
CA ALA A 847 -21.07 4.08 -17.47
C ALA A 847 -22.37 3.26 -17.50
N ASP A 848 -23.46 3.81 -18.03
CA ASP A 848 -24.77 3.18 -18.15
C ASP A 848 -24.74 1.92 -19.02
N ASN A 849 -25.46 0.88 -18.58
CA ASN A 849 -25.85 -0.24 -19.43
C ASN A 849 -26.99 0.17 -20.36
N ALA A 850 -27.20 -0.61 -21.42
CA ALA A 850 -28.26 -0.37 -22.40
C ALA A 850 -29.66 -0.34 -21.74
N ILE A 851 -30.59 0.40 -22.35
CA ILE A 851 -32.00 0.43 -21.91
C ILE A 851 -32.57 -0.99 -21.87
N GLY A 852 -33.30 -1.29 -20.78
CA GLY A 852 -33.81 -2.63 -20.50
C GLY A 852 -32.84 -3.56 -19.79
N GLU A 853 -31.58 -3.15 -19.55
CA GLU A 853 -30.63 -3.88 -18.71
C GLU A 853 -30.52 -3.25 -17.31
N TRP A 854 -30.07 -4.06 -16.36
CA TRP A 854 -29.83 -3.61 -14.99
C TRP A 854 -28.57 -2.77 -14.88
N ASN A 855 -28.63 -1.75 -14.04
CA ASN A 855 -27.51 -0.94 -13.58
C ASN A 855 -27.42 -1.05 -12.06
N THR A 856 -26.26 -0.78 -11.49
CA THR A 856 -26.08 -0.72 -10.04
C THR A 856 -25.37 0.55 -9.61
N PHE A 857 -25.86 1.19 -8.56
CA PHE A 857 -25.14 2.23 -7.85
C PHE A 857 -24.55 1.70 -6.54
N ARG A 858 -23.34 2.16 -6.25
CA ARG A 858 -22.81 2.23 -4.88
C ARG A 858 -22.66 3.71 -4.52
N ILE A 859 -23.47 4.19 -3.57
CA ILE A 859 -23.50 5.59 -3.14
C ILE A 859 -22.95 5.65 -1.72
N ILE A 860 -21.98 6.52 -1.48
CA ILE A 860 -21.39 6.77 -0.17
C ILE A 860 -21.63 8.24 0.16
N MET A 861 -22.35 8.49 1.25
CA MET A 861 -22.60 9.83 1.78
C MET A 861 -21.97 9.96 3.17
N LYS A 862 -20.99 10.85 3.32
CA LYS A 862 -20.30 11.13 4.58
C LYS A 862 -20.21 12.63 4.82
N GLY A 863 -20.73 13.10 5.96
CA GLY A 863 -20.90 14.52 6.22
C GLY A 863 -21.76 15.17 5.13
N ASP A 864 -21.16 16.10 4.38
CA ASP A 864 -21.77 16.75 3.23
C ASP A 864 -21.28 16.24 1.88
N ARG A 865 -20.51 15.15 1.84
CA ARG A 865 -19.89 14.66 0.60
C ARG A 865 -20.50 13.38 0.10
N VAL A 866 -20.58 13.31 -1.23
CA VAL A 866 -21.12 12.15 -1.95
C VAL A 866 -20.08 11.60 -2.91
N THR A 867 -19.97 10.28 -2.90
CA THR A 867 -19.23 9.47 -3.89
C THR A 867 -20.20 8.49 -4.51
N VAL A 868 -20.20 8.38 -5.84
CA VAL A 868 -21.08 7.47 -6.60
C VAL A 868 -20.23 6.62 -7.52
N TYR A 869 -20.42 5.31 -7.43
CA TYR A 869 -19.99 4.36 -8.45
C TYR A 869 -21.21 3.89 -9.24
N LEU A 870 -21.14 3.93 -10.57
CA LEU A 870 -22.13 3.36 -11.49
C LEU A 870 -21.50 2.16 -12.19
N ASN A 871 -22.10 0.98 -12.01
CA ASN A 871 -21.57 -0.28 -12.56
C ASN A 871 -20.09 -0.48 -12.19
N GLY A 872 -19.72 -0.14 -10.95
CA GLY A 872 -18.36 -0.24 -10.40
C GLY A 872 -17.39 0.84 -10.88
N LYS A 873 -17.78 1.73 -11.79
CA LYS A 873 -16.97 2.87 -12.24
C LYS A 873 -17.23 4.10 -11.39
N LEU A 874 -16.18 4.79 -10.96
CA LEU A 874 -16.29 6.00 -10.15
C LEU A 874 -16.75 7.18 -11.02
N VAL A 875 -17.99 7.65 -10.82
CA VAL A 875 -18.58 8.73 -11.63
C VAL A 875 -18.75 10.04 -10.86
N VAL A 876 -18.79 9.99 -9.54
CA VAL A 876 -18.76 11.18 -8.65
C VAL A 876 -17.81 10.87 -7.51
N ASN A 877 -16.84 11.76 -7.26
CA ASN A 877 -15.79 11.53 -6.27
C ASN A 877 -15.78 12.62 -5.20
N ASN A 878 -16.28 12.30 -4.01
CA ASN A 878 -16.16 13.12 -2.80
C ASN A 878 -16.64 14.56 -2.99
N VAL A 879 -17.76 14.75 -3.69
CA VAL A 879 -18.30 16.06 -4.05
C VAL A 879 -19.21 16.59 -2.94
N ILE A 880 -19.06 17.87 -2.58
CA ILE A 880 -19.94 18.55 -1.61
C ILE A 880 -21.36 18.66 -2.19
N LEU A 881 -22.34 18.29 -1.38
CA LEU A 881 -23.76 18.29 -1.71
C LEU A 881 -24.43 19.53 -1.13
N GLU A 882 -25.10 20.30 -1.99
CA GLU A 882 -25.84 21.50 -1.59
C GLU A 882 -27.21 21.20 -0.99
N ASN A 883 -27.70 22.11 -0.14
CA ASN A 883 -29.12 22.13 0.18
C ASN A 883 -29.91 22.77 -0.98
N TYR A 884 -30.55 21.94 -1.82
CA TYR A 884 -31.32 22.38 -2.99
C TYR A 884 -32.45 23.34 -2.62
N TRP A 885 -33.10 23.09 -1.48
CA TRP A 885 -34.30 23.82 -1.03
C TRP A 885 -33.95 25.20 -0.45
N ASP A 886 -32.84 25.30 0.26
CA ASP A 886 -32.27 26.58 0.71
C ASP A 886 -30.75 26.50 0.76
N ARG A 887 -30.09 27.01 -0.29
CA ARG A 887 -28.62 27.00 -0.43
C ARG A 887 -27.89 27.87 0.60
N LYS A 888 -28.60 28.62 1.44
CA LYS A 888 -28.01 29.34 2.58
C LYS A 888 -27.80 28.43 3.79
N LEU A 889 -28.43 27.26 3.82
CA LEU A 889 -28.30 26.26 4.87
C LEU A 889 -27.31 25.16 4.46
N PRO A 890 -26.63 24.53 5.43
CA PRO A 890 -25.89 23.30 5.17
C PRO A 890 -26.85 22.19 4.75
N ILE A 891 -26.29 21.11 4.21
CA ILE A 891 -27.03 19.88 3.98
C ILE A 891 -27.62 19.33 5.29
N PHE A 892 -28.76 18.65 5.23
CA PHE A 892 -29.33 18.03 6.42
C PHE A 892 -28.38 16.93 6.96
N PRO A 893 -28.16 16.87 8.29
CA PRO A 893 -27.30 15.85 8.89
C PRO A 893 -27.91 14.44 8.79
N GLU A 894 -29.24 14.36 8.79
CA GLU A 894 -30.02 13.15 8.52
C GLU A 894 -31.37 13.56 7.94
N GLU A 895 -31.88 12.77 7.00
CA GLU A 895 -33.27 12.84 6.54
C GLU A 895 -33.63 11.56 5.76
N GLN A 896 -34.89 11.40 5.36
CA GLN A 896 -35.30 10.27 4.53
C GLN A 896 -34.58 10.24 3.17
N LEU A 897 -34.33 9.03 2.66
CA LEU A 897 -33.98 8.78 1.26
C LEU A 897 -35.24 8.67 0.41
N GLU A 898 -35.19 9.09 -0.85
CA GLU A 898 -36.36 9.09 -1.74
C GLU A 898 -36.01 8.50 -3.11
N LEU A 899 -36.89 7.65 -3.63
CA LEU A 899 -36.88 7.19 -5.01
C LEU A 899 -37.83 8.07 -5.82
N GLN A 900 -37.32 8.70 -6.86
CA GLN A 900 -38.06 9.69 -7.63
C GLN A 900 -39.14 9.05 -8.50
N ALA A 901 -40.33 9.65 -8.48
CA ALA A 901 -41.41 9.39 -9.41
C ALA A 901 -41.40 10.47 -10.52
N HIS A 902 -40.96 10.11 -11.73
CA HIS A 902 -40.85 11.06 -12.85
C HIS A 902 -41.45 10.51 -14.17
N GLY A 903 -42.74 10.19 -14.12
CA GLY A 903 -43.58 9.96 -15.32
C GLY A 903 -43.33 8.67 -16.11
N THR A 904 -42.28 7.91 -15.77
CA THR A 904 -41.81 6.75 -16.55
C THR A 904 -41.56 5.53 -15.68
N TYR A 905 -41.56 4.35 -16.29
CA TYR A 905 -41.34 3.09 -15.57
C TYR A 905 -39.90 3.01 -15.02
N VAL A 906 -39.78 2.66 -13.74
CA VAL A 906 -38.50 2.26 -13.13
C VAL A 906 -38.71 1.07 -12.19
N ALA A 907 -37.77 0.14 -12.22
CA ALA A 907 -37.72 -1.01 -11.32
C ALA A 907 -36.43 -0.98 -10.50
N TYR A 908 -36.53 -1.33 -9.22
CA TYR A 908 -35.41 -1.43 -8.29
C TYR A 908 -35.34 -2.81 -7.64
N ARG A 909 -34.12 -3.26 -7.34
CA ARG A 909 -33.84 -4.45 -6.53
C ARG A 909 -32.51 -4.31 -5.78
N ASN A 910 -32.21 -5.23 -4.87
CA ASN A 910 -30.93 -5.27 -4.15
C ASN A 910 -30.60 -3.93 -3.43
N LEU A 911 -31.58 -3.36 -2.71
CA LEU A 911 -31.39 -2.13 -1.94
C LEU A 911 -30.79 -2.49 -0.57
N TYR A 912 -29.50 -2.24 -0.39
CA TYR A 912 -28.80 -2.50 0.87
C TYR A 912 -28.16 -1.21 1.37
N ILE A 913 -28.23 -0.96 2.68
CA ILE A 913 -27.63 0.24 3.30
C ILE A 913 -26.86 -0.13 4.57
N ARG A 914 -25.72 0.52 4.77
CA ARG A 914 -24.91 0.46 5.99
C ARG A 914 -24.68 1.87 6.49
N GLU A 915 -25.09 2.15 7.71
CA GLU A 915 -24.81 3.45 8.34
C GLU A 915 -23.39 3.50 8.89
N PHE A 916 -22.77 4.66 8.80
CA PHE A 916 -21.53 4.96 9.49
C PHE A 916 -21.83 5.64 10.83
N GLU A 917 -20.93 5.46 11.80
CA GLU A 917 -21.00 6.23 13.04
C GLU A 917 -20.88 7.73 12.71
N ARG A 918 -21.89 8.51 13.11
CA ARG A 918 -21.92 9.94 12.84
C ARG A 918 -21.08 10.68 13.88
N VAL A 919 -20.26 11.59 13.40
CA VAL A 919 -19.59 12.56 14.27
C VAL A 919 -20.65 13.43 14.94
N LYS A 920 -20.55 13.57 16.26
CA LYS A 920 -21.37 14.53 17.00
C LYS A 920 -20.91 15.95 16.65
N PRO A 921 -21.78 16.83 16.13
CA PRO A 921 -21.40 18.19 15.79
C PRO A 921 -20.92 18.94 17.04
N PHE A 922 -19.92 19.79 16.86
CA PHE A 922 -19.51 20.75 17.88
C PHE A 922 -20.63 21.75 18.14
N GLU A 923 -20.89 22.01 19.41
CA GLU A 923 -21.89 22.98 19.85
C GLU A 923 -21.23 24.09 20.66
N LEU A 924 -21.65 25.33 20.42
CA LEU A 924 -21.23 26.46 21.24
C LEU A 924 -21.72 26.30 22.68
N SER A 925 -20.87 26.67 23.65
CA SER A 925 -21.28 26.77 25.05
C SER A 925 -22.37 27.84 25.23
N ALA A 926 -23.08 27.81 26.36
CA ALA A 926 -24.08 28.83 26.67
C ALA A 926 -23.48 30.25 26.70
N GLU A 927 -22.24 30.35 27.21
CA GLU A 927 -21.46 31.58 27.25
C GLU A 927 -21.06 32.04 25.85
N GLU A 928 -20.55 31.14 25.01
CA GLU A 928 -20.18 31.48 23.63
C GLU A 928 -21.40 31.94 22.80
N LYS A 929 -22.55 31.31 22.99
CA LYS A 929 -23.83 31.75 22.39
C LYS A 929 -24.20 33.15 22.86
N LYS A 930 -24.15 33.40 24.17
CA LYS A 930 -24.44 34.72 24.77
C LYS A 930 -23.46 35.79 24.29
N GLU A 931 -22.20 35.42 24.08
CA GLU A 931 -21.16 36.32 23.57
C GLU A 931 -21.26 36.61 22.07
N GLY A 932 -22.15 35.91 21.34
CA GLY A 932 -22.38 36.12 19.92
C GLY A 932 -21.45 35.35 18.99
N TYR A 933 -20.82 34.26 19.46
CA TYR A 933 -20.06 33.38 18.57
C TYR A 933 -20.97 32.69 17.55
N LYS A 934 -20.40 32.44 16.38
CA LYS A 934 -20.97 31.63 15.30
C LYS A 934 -20.02 30.51 14.94
N ILE A 935 -20.57 29.33 14.69
CA ILE A 935 -19.77 28.19 14.23
C ILE A 935 -19.42 28.39 12.75
N LEU A 936 -18.15 28.18 12.41
CA LEU A 936 -17.68 28.07 11.03
C LEU A 936 -17.41 26.61 10.65
N PHE A 937 -17.16 25.73 11.62
CA PHE A 937 -17.00 24.31 11.38
C PHE A 937 -17.38 23.50 12.62
N ASP A 938 -18.44 22.69 12.49
CA ASP A 938 -18.94 21.82 13.55
C ASP A 938 -18.42 20.37 13.47
N GLY A 939 -17.61 20.04 12.44
CA GLY A 939 -17.15 18.69 12.19
C GLY A 939 -17.97 17.90 11.17
N THR A 940 -19.11 18.42 10.71
CA THR A 940 -20.06 17.65 9.88
C THR A 940 -20.16 18.10 8.43
N ASN A 941 -19.82 19.37 8.15
CA ASN A 941 -19.96 19.94 6.81
C ASN A 941 -18.96 21.09 6.55
N MET A 942 -18.70 21.36 5.27
CA MET A 942 -17.81 22.42 4.77
C MET A 942 -18.61 23.66 4.31
N HIS A 943 -19.85 23.85 4.78
CA HIS A 943 -20.76 24.86 4.24
C HIS A 943 -20.25 26.30 4.34
N GLU A 944 -19.51 26.65 5.40
CA GLU A 944 -18.95 28.00 5.56
C GLU A 944 -17.61 28.21 4.84
N TRP A 945 -17.15 27.22 4.06
CA TRP A 945 -15.83 27.21 3.44
C TRP A 945 -15.88 27.18 1.91
N THR A 946 -14.84 27.72 1.28
CA THR A 946 -14.60 27.77 -0.17
C THR A 946 -13.08 27.69 -0.45
N GLY A 947 -12.66 27.72 -1.70
CA GLY A 947 -11.26 27.55 -2.09
C GLY A 947 -10.90 26.08 -2.33
N ASN A 948 -9.78 25.60 -1.79
CA ASN A 948 -9.28 24.26 -2.05
C ASN A 948 -9.96 23.18 -1.20
N THR A 949 -11.21 22.85 -1.55
CA THR A 949 -11.98 21.76 -0.91
C THR A 949 -11.61 20.36 -1.44
N THR A 950 -10.58 20.24 -2.28
CA THR A 950 -10.06 18.93 -2.72
C THR A 950 -8.91 18.46 -1.83
N SER A 951 -8.03 19.36 -1.40
CA SER A 951 -6.97 19.07 -0.43
C SER A 951 -7.44 19.21 1.02
N TYR A 952 -8.43 20.05 1.30
CA TYR A 952 -9.07 20.16 2.61
C TYR A 952 -10.38 19.37 2.61
N VAL A 953 -10.36 18.21 3.27
CA VAL A 953 -11.48 17.24 3.29
C VAL A 953 -11.93 16.96 4.71
N LEU A 954 -13.17 16.50 4.85
CA LEU A 954 -13.67 16.00 6.13
C LEU A 954 -13.01 14.65 6.47
N ASP A 955 -12.47 14.55 7.68
CA ASP A 955 -11.92 13.31 8.24
C ASP A 955 -12.26 13.22 9.73
N ASN A 956 -13.16 12.30 10.08
CA ASN A 956 -13.56 11.99 11.46
C ASN A 956 -13.86 13.23 12.31
N GLY A 957 -14.63 14.18 11.76
CA GLY A 957 -15.04 15.39 12.49
C GLY A 957 -14.07 16.56 12.37
N ASN A 958 -13.04 16.44 11.55
CA ASN A 958 -11.99 17.44 11.39
C ASN A 958 -11.89 17.86 9.92
N ILE A 959 -11.44 19.10 9.69
CA ILE A 959 -10.89 19.49 8.39
C ILE A 959 -9.46 18.95 8.34
N LEU A 960 -9.19 18.00 7.45
CA LEU A 960 -7.87 17.46 7.17
C LEU A 960 -7.31 18.12 5.91
N CYS A 961 -6.18 18.81 6.04
CA CYS A 961 -5.33 19.14 4.90
C CYS A 961 -4.54 17.89 4.50
N SER A 962 -4.85 17.31 3.33
CA SER A 962 -4.17 16.16 2.74
C SER A 962 -3.63 16.53 1.36
N PRO A 963 -2.32 16.80 1.22
CA PRO A 963 -1.72 17.26 -0.03
C PRO A 963 -1.53 16.09 -1.00
N LYS A 964 -2.60 15.59 -1.61
CA LYS A 964 -2.51 14.65 -2.74
C LYS A 964 -2.24 15.45 -4.02
N GLY A 965 -0.96 15.68 -4.32
CA GLY A 965 -0.49 16.13 -5.64
C GLY A 965 -0.62 17.62 -6.00
N SER A 966 -1.32 18.46 -5.21
CA SER A 966 -1.55 19.89 -5.53
C SER A 966 -0.84 20.90 -4.60
N GLY A 967 0.08 20.46 -3.73
CA GLY A 967 0.88 21.38 -2.90
C GLY A 967 0.17 22.01 -1.69
N GLY A 968 -1.08 21.65 -1.40
CA GLY A 968 -1.83 22.10 -0.22
C GLY A 968 -2.94 23.11 -0.56
N GLY A 969 -2.63 24.18 -1.31
CA GLY A 969 -3.59 25.23 -1.67
C GLY A 969 -4.28 25.88 -0.45
N ASN A 970 -5.21 26.80 -0.68
CA ASN A 970 -5.80 27.59 0.41
C ASN A 970 -7.30 27.35 0.55
N LEU A 971 -7.76 27.17 1.78
CA LEU A 971 -9.17 27.10 2.15
C LEU A 971 -9.57 28.43 2.79
N TYR A 972 -10.71 29.00 2.39
CA TYR A 972 -11.19 30.30 2.87
C TYR A 972 -12.60 30.20 3.44
N THR A 973 -12.95 31.08 4.38
CA THR A 973 -14.33 31.33 4.77
C THR A 973 -15.10 31.94 3.59
N LYS A 974 -16.38 31.62 3.43
CA LYS A 974 -17.23 32.27 2.41
C LYS A 974 -17.41 33.77 2.65
N ASN A 975 -17.53 34.16 3.92
CA ASN A 975 -17.70 35.55 4.33
C ASN A 975 -16.35 36.22 4.63
N GLU A 976 -16.30 37.53 4.42
CA GLU A 976 -15.20 38.39 4.87
C GLU A 976 -15.45 38.92 6.28
N PHE A 977 -14.37 39.18 7.03
CA PHE A 977 -14.39 39.71 8.39
C PHE A 977 -13.37 40.85 8.53
N SER A 978 -13.67 41.84 9.37
CA SER A 978 -12.79 42.97 9.68
C SER A 978 -12.15 42.85 11.06
N ASP A 979 -12.96 43.05 12.11
CA ASP A 979 -12.59 42.90 13.51
C ASP A 979 -13.31 41.67 14.08
N PHE A 980 -12.57 40.76 14.71
CA PHE A 980 -13.12 39.48 15.16
C PHE A 980 -12.32 38.85 16.30
N VAL A 981 -12.95 37.89 16.98
CA VAL A 981 -12.28 36.85 17.77
C VAL A 981 -12.51 35.50 17.09
N TYR A 982 -11.45 34.85 16.65
CA TYR A 982 -11.47 33.56 15.96
C TYR A 982 -10.86 32.49 16.87
N ARG A 983 -11.58 31.39 17.09
CA ARG A 983 -11.15 30.27 17.94
C ARG A 983 -11.19 28.98 17.14
N PHE A 984 -10.11 28.21 17.24
CA PHE A 984 -10.01 26.92 16.58
C PHE A 984 -9.02 26.02 17.31
N GLU A 985 -9.09 24.73 17.03
CA GLU A 985 -8.08 23.77 17.43
C GLU A 985 -7.36 23.23 16.20
N PHE A 986 -6.05 22.97 16.33
CA PHE A 986 -5.25 22.36 15.27
C PHE A 986 -4.33 21.27 15.80
N GLN A 987 -4.00 20.30 14.95
CA GLN A 987 -3.07 19.21 15.24
C GLN A 987 -2.04 19.12 14.12
N LEU A 988 -0.76 19.13 14.49
CA LEU A 988 0.39 19.08 13.59
C LEU A 988 0.90 17.64 13.42
N THR A 989 1.49 17.36 12.26
CA THR A 989 2.41 16.22 12.03
C THR A 989 3.87 16.69 12.04
N PRO A 990 4.88 15.79 12.13
CA PRO A 990 6.27 16.22 12.16
C PRO A 990 6.65 17.05 10.93
N GLY A 991 7.26 18.21 11.16
CA GLY A 991 7.62 19.18 10.12
C GLY A 991 6.44 19.82 9.41
N ALA A 992 5.23 19.78 9.99
CA ALA A 992 4.06 20.35 9.34
C ALA A 992 4.13 21.88 9.22
N ASN A 993 3.69 22.39 8.08
CA ASN A 993 3.56 23.81 7.77
C ASN A 993 2.18 24.12 7.17
N ASN A 994 1.54 25.14 7.72
CA ASN A 994 0.32 25.76 7.25
C ASN A 994 0.29 27.23 7.75
N GLY A 995 -0.71 28.00 7.37
CA GLY A 995 -0.91 29.36 7.88
C GLY A 995 -2.37 29.66 8.18
N LEU A 996 -2.64 30.49 9.17
CA LEU A 996 -3.93 31.15 9.33
C LEU A 996 -3.88 32.49 8.58
N GLY A 997 -4.49 32.52 7.40
CA GLY A 997 -4.70 33.74 6.65
C GLY A 997 -5.81 34.58 7.29
N ILE A 998 -5.58 35.89 7.44
CA ILE A 998 -6.57 36.87 7.90
C ILE A 998 -6.64 38.06 6.93
N ARG A 999 -7.84 38.63 6.79
CA ARG A 999 -8.14 39.73 5.85
C ARG A 999 -7.70 39.44 4.41
N MET A 1000 -7.83 38.17 4.02
CA MET A 1000 -7.37 37.65 2.74
C MET A 1000 -8.24 38.15 1.58
N PRO A 1001 -7.67 38.61 0.47
CA PRO A 1001 -8.43 38.77 -0.78
C PRO A 1001 -8.77 37.41 -1.41
N PRO A 1002 -9.71 37.36 -2.37
CA PRO A 1002 -10.09 36.12 -3.05
C PRO A 1002 -8.98 35.55 -3.95
N SER A 1003 -7.94 36.33 -4.29
CA SER A 1003 -6.82 35.90 -5.11
C SER A 1003 -5.53 36.68 -4.80
N GLY A 1004 -4.40 36.16 -5.25
CA GLY A 1004 -3.06 36.72 -5.01
C GLY A 1004 -2.24 35.90 -4.02
N ASP A 1005 -1.01 36.34 -3.75
CA ASP A 1005 -0.16 35.73 -2.73
C ASP A 1005 -0.80 35.95 -1.36
N ALA A 1006 -1.24 34.86 -0.76
CA ALA A 1006 -1.97 34.86 0.50
C ALA A 1006 -1.17 35.55 1.62
N ALA A 1007 0.12 35.28 1.73
CA ALA A 1007 0.93 35.80 2.83
C ALA A 1007 1.06 37.33 2.81
N TYR A 1008 1.14 37.94 1.62
CA TYR A 1008 1.42 39.38 1.47
C TYR A 1008 0.20 40.23 1.07
N GLN A 1009 -0.74 39.66 0.31
CA GLN A 1009 -1.95 40.36 -0.12
C GLN A 1009 -3.03 40.36 0.97
N GLY A 1010 -3.04 39.36 1.85
CA GLY A 1010 -3.72 39.40 3.15
C GLY A 1010 -2.68 39.54 4.28
N MET A 1011 -2.84 38.80 5.37
CA MET A 1011 -1.78 38.58 6.34
C MET A 1011 -1.81 37.13 6.79
N GLU A 1012 -0.64 36.52 6.97
CA GLU A 1012 -0.50 35.15 7.45
C GLU A 1012 -0.02 35.14 8.91
N LEU A 1013 -0.73 34.36 9.73
CA LEU A 1013 -0.28 33.94 11.06
C LEU A 1013 0.23 32.51 10.94
N GLN A 1014 1.51 32.30 11.26
CA GLN A 1014 2.15 31.02 10.98
C GLN A 1014 1.57 29.85 11.80
N ILE A 1015 1.28 28.70 11.18
CA ILE A 1015 0.92 27.42 11.82
C ILE A 1015 1.99 26.37 11.49
N LEU A 1016 2.96 26.17 12.39
CA LEU A 1016 4.20 25.47 12.07
C LEU A 1016 4.67 24.58 13.21
N ASP A 1017 5.16 23.38 12.87
CA ASP A 1017 5.98 22.57 13.78
C ASP A 1017 7.37 23.18 13.92
N ASN A 1018 7.45 24.27 14.68
CA ASN A 1018 8.58 25.18 14.68
C ASN A 1018 9.86 24.62 15.37
N GLU A 1019 9.79 23.42 15.94
CA GLU A 1019 10.94 22.71 16.54
C GLU A 1019 11.51 21.63 15.62
N ALA A 1020 10.91 21.39 14.45
CA ALA A 1020 11.45 20.46 13.47
C ALA A 1020 12.80 20.94 12.90
N ASP A 1021 13.74 20.01 12.70
CA ASP A 1021 15.11 20.30 12.22
C ASP A 1021 15.16 21.11 10.92
N ILE A 1022 14.15 20.95 10.06
CA ILE A 1022 14.03 21.68 8.79
C ILE A 1022 13.81 23.19 8.97
N TYR A 1023 13.39 23.63 10.16
CA TYR A 1023 13.08 25.03 10.49
C TYR A 1023 14.07 25.68 11.46
N LYS A 1024 15.20 25.03 11.76
CA LYS A 1024 16.22 25.54 12.70
C LYS A 1024 16.82 26.91 12.34
N ASN A 1025 16.76 27.30 11.06
CA ASN A 1025 17.36 28.51 10.52
C ASN A 1025 16.33 29.57 10.10
N LEU A 1026 15.10 29.50 10.58
CA LEU A 1026 14.07 30.49 10.25
C LEU A 1026 14.35 31.83 10.95
N HIS A 1027 13.96 32.92 10.28
CA HIS A 1027 13.91 34.25 10.89
C HIS A 1027 12.83 34.29 11.97
N ILE A 1028 13.00 35.17 12.96
CA ILE A 1028 12.13 35.26 14.14
C ILE A 1028 10.65 35.50 13.81
N TYR A 1029 10.36 36.16 12.69
CA TYR A 1029 9.00 36.46 12.21
C TYR A 1029 8.36 35.32 11.41
N GLN A 1030 9.05 34.19 11.23
CA GLN A 1030 8.56 33.03 10.47
C GLN A 1030 8.13 31.86 11.37
N TYR A 1031 8.30 31.97 12.69
CA TYR A 1031 7.89 30.94 13.63
C TYR A 1031 6.39 31.02 13.96
N HIS A 1032 5.83 29.93 14.46
CA HIS A 1032 4.41 29.79 14.79
C HIS A 1032 3.85 30.98 15.59
N GLY A 1033 2.64 31.40 15.24
CA GLY A 1033 1.93 32.53 15.85
C GLY A 1033 2.40 33.91 15.40
N SER A 1034 3.53 34.01 14.70
CA SER A 1034 4.02 35.30 14.17
C SER A 1034 3.13 35.79 13.03
N VAL A 1035 2.99 37.12 12.91
CA VAL A 1035 2.50 37.73 11.66
C VAL A 1035 3.67 37.69 10.69
N TYR A 1036 3.56 36.86 9.66
CA TYR A 1036 4.66 36.49 8.76
C TYR A 1036 5.30 37.73 8.13
N GLY A 1037 6.61 37.93 8.33
CA GLY A 1037 7.36 39.08 7.82
C GLY A 1037 7.19 40.39 8.61
N VAL A 1038 6.30 40.42 9.61
CA VAL A 1038 5.84 41.66 10.24
C VAL A 1038 6.11 41.70 11.74
N ILE A 1039 5.51 40.79 12.53
CA ILE A 1039 5.59 40.81 13.99
C ILE A 1039 5.95 39.40 14.51
N PRO A 1040 7.11 39.23 15.17
CA PRO A 1040 7.49 37.94 15.74
C PRO A 1040 6.64 37.60 16.97
N ALA A 1041 6.23 36.34 17.08
CA ALA A 1041 5.61 35.81 18.29
C ALA A 1041 6.63 35.22 19.26
N LYS A 1042 6.24 35.10 20.53
CA LYS A 1042 6.99 34.33 21.53
C LYS A 1042 6.97 32.85 21.14
N ARG A 1043 8.15 32.24 21.08
CA ARG A 1043 8.31 30.80 20.90
C ARG A 1043 7.91 30.02 22.15
N GLY A 1044 7.59 28.74 21.96
CA GLY A 1044 7.12 27.83 23.00
C GLY A 1044 5.60 27.66 22.96
N PHE A 1045 5.05 26.97 23.96
CA PHE A 1045 3.60 26.79 24.19
C PHE A 1045 2.84 25.88 23.20
N LEU A 1046 3.42 25.49 22.06
CA LEU A 1046 2.90 24.36 21.28
C LEU A 1046 2.97 23.06 22.10
N LYS A 1047 1.93 22.25 21.98
CA LYS A 1047 1.94 20.87 22.47
C LYS A 1047 2.75 19.96 21.53
N PRO A 1048 3.20 18.79 22.02
CA PRO A 1048 3.87 17.80 21.18
C PRO A 1048 3.08 17.49 19.89
N VAL A 1049 3.80 17.24 18.81
CA VAL A 1049 3.23 16.80 17.54
C VAL A 1049 2.30 15.61 17.75
N GLY A 1050 1.12 15.65 17.11
CA GLY A 1050 0.04 14.68 17.33
C GLY A 1050 -0.95 15.07 18.45
N GLU A 1051 -0.67 16.09 19.27
CA GLU A 1051 -1.65 16.65 20.20
C GLU A 1051 -2.41 17.85 19.63
N TRP A 1052 -3.61 18.10 20.17
CA TRP A 1052 -4.45 19.22 19.77
C TRP A 1052 -4.07 20.50 20.52
N ASN A 1053 -3.69 21.52 19.74
CA ASN A 1053 -3.46 22.89 20.20
C ASN A 1053 -4.75 23.69 20.09
N TYR A 1054 -4.99 24.57 21.06
CA TYR A 1054 -6.06 25.58 21.01
C TYR A 1054 -5.45 26.93 20.69
N GLU A 1055 -6.03 27.66 19.73
CA GLU A 1055 -5.60 29.01 19.38
C GLU A 1055 -6.80 29.96 19.31
N GLN A 1056 -6.61 31.15 19.89
CA GLN A 1056 -7.52 32.27 19.78
C GLN A 1056 -6.78 33.46 19.16
N VAL A 1057 -7.31 33.96 18.05
CA VAL A 1057 -6.80 35.16 17.38
C VAL A 1057 -7.83 36.27 17.50
N THR A 1058 -7.41 37.39 18.10
CA THR A 1058 -8.21 38.61 18.16
C THR A 1058 -7.63 39.64 17.22
N VAL A 1059 -8.43 40.12 16.27
CA VAL A 1059 -8.08 41.21 15.37
C VAL A 1059 -9.01 42.38 15.67
N LYS A 1060 -8.45 43.52 16.04
CA LYS A 1060 -9.21 44.75 16.35
C LYS A 1060 -8.48 45.98 15.81
N GLY A 1061 -9.00 46.56 14.74
CA GLY A 1061 -8.32 47.65 14.03
C GLY A 1061 -6.98 47.17 13.46
N THR A 1062 -5.88 47.77 13.91
CA THR A 1062 -4.50 47.37 13.54
C THR A 1062 -3.85 46.46 14.58
N ARG A 1063 -4.48 46.21 15.72
CA ARG A 1063 -3.93 45.35 16.77
C ARG A 1063 -4.32 43.89 16.54
N ILE A 1064 -3.34 43.01 16.61
CA ILE A 1064 -3.48 41.56 16.51
C ILE A 1064 -2.98 40.95 17.82
N THR A 1065 -3.77 40.04 18.38
CA THR A 1065 -3.41 39.25 19.56
C THR A 1065 -3.58 37.77 19.24
N VAL A 1066 -2.54 36.97 19.52
CA VAL A 1066 -2.55 35.50 19.37
C VAL A 1066 -2.34 34.88 20.74
N GLU A 1067 -3.32 34.07 21.15
CA GLU A 1067 -3.26 33.25 22.36
C GLU A 1067 -3.20 31.78 21.96
N LEU A 1068 -2.14 31.10 22.40
CA LEU A 1068 -1.90 29.68 22.16
C LEU A 1068 -1.95 28.92 23.49
N ASN A 1069 -2.83 27.92 23.60
CA ASN A 1069 -2.99 27.06 24.77
C ASN A 1069 -3.09 27.85 26.11
N GLY A 1070 -3.81 28.98 26.10
CA GLY A 1070 -4.00 29.85 27.27
C GLY A 1070 -2.90 30.89 27.50
N THR A 1071 -1.91 31.00 26.61
CA THR A 1071 -0.82 31.98 26.72
C THR A 1071 -0.82 32.96 25.55
N VAL A 1072 -0.80 34.27 25.84
CA VAL A 1072 -0.63 35.30 24.81
C VAL A 1072 0.81 35.30 24.30
N ILE A 1073 1.00 34.80 23.08
CA ILE A 1073 2.31 34.68 22.41
C ILE A 1073 2.60 35.86 21.48
N LEU A 1074 1.57 36.56 21.01
CA LEU A 1074 1.70 37.80 20.23
C LEU A 1074 0.64 38.79 20.69
N ASP A 1075 1.04 40.04 20.92
CA ASP A 1075 0.14 41.17 21.11
C ASP A 1075 0.83 42.41 20.52
N GLY A 1076 0.46 42.79 19.30
CA GLY A 1076 1.19 43.77 18.51
C GLY A 1076 0.29 44.61 17.61
N ASP A 1077 0.78 45.79 17.23
CA ASP A 1077 0.10 46.72 16.33
C ASP A 1077 0.80 46.74 14.97
N ILE A 1078 0.10 46.36 13.90
CA ILE A 1078 0.66 46.31 12.55
C ILE A 1078 0.86 47.69 11.92
N ALA A 1079 0.34 48.77 12.53
CA ALA A 1079 0.42 50.13 11.99
C ALA A 1079 1.88 50.56 11.77
N GLU A 1080 2.79 50.16 12.66
CA GLU A 1080 4.21 50.48 12.51
C GLU A 1080 4.80 49.87 11.23
N ALA A 1081 4.56 48.58 10.99
CA ALA A 1081 5.06 47.91 9.78
C ALA A 1081 4.35 48.40 8.51
N ARG A 1082 3.05 48.75 8.60
CA ARG A 1082 2.28 49.34 7.51
C ARG A 1082 2.87 50.67 7.05
N ASP A 1083 3.30 51.50 7.98
CA ASP A 1083 3.72 52.89 7.72
C ASP A 1083 5.24 53.03 7.52
N LYS A 1084 6.05 52.16 8.15
CA LYS A 1084 7.52 52.24 8.15
C LYS A 1084 8.22 51.10 7.40
N GLY A 1085 7.48 50.09 6.93
CA GLY A 1085 8.01 48.90 6.26
C GLY A 1085 8.12 47.68 7.16
N THR A 1086 8.14 46.48 6.55
CA THR A 1086 8.16 45.18 7.23
C THR A 1086 9.56 44.74 7.64
N LEU A 1087 9.64 43.75 8.56
CA LEU A 1087 10.92 43.18 9.03
C LEU A 1087 11.65 42.36 7.95
N ASP A 1088 10.92 41.87 6.95
CA ASP A 1088 11.48 41.15 5.81
C ASP A 1088 11.79 42.05 4.60
N HIS A 1089 11.52 43.35 4.72
CA HIS A 1089 11.74 44.38 3.69
C HIS A 1089 10.98 44.16 2.37
N LYS A 1090 9.89 43.39 2.39
CA LYS A 1090 9.03 43.18 1.22
C LYS A 1090 7.81 44.10 1.24
N ASP A 1091 7.27 44.38 0.07
CA ASP A 1091 5.96 45.05 -0.02
C ASP A 1091 4.87 44.11 0.50
N HIS A 1092 4.01 44.63 1.37
CA HIS A 1092 2.97 43.85 2.05
C HIS A 1092 1.62 44.59 1.97
N PRO A 1093 0.96 44.60 0.80
CA PRO A 1093 -0.28 45.35 0.57
C PRO A 1093 -1.40 45.02 1.56
N GLY A 1094 -1.44 43.77 2.05
CA GLY A 1094 -2.45 43.32 3.00
C GLY A 1094 -2.44 44.04 4.35
N LEU A 1095 -1.34 44.69 4.75
CA LEU A 1095 -1.30 45.54 5.95
C LEU A 1095 -2.24 46.76 5.87
N LYS A 1096 -2.66 47.16 4.66
CA LYS A 1096 -3.62 48.24 4.43
C LYS A 1096 -5.08 47.77 4.42
N ARG A 1097 -5.32 46.44 4.45
CA ARG A 1097 -6.68 45.90 4.40
C ARG A 1097 -7.36 45.99 5.75
N THR A 1098 -8.62 46.42 5.72
CA THR A 1098 -9.49 46.48 6.90
C THR A 1098 -10.44 45.30 6.99
N SER A 1099 -10.60 44.51 5.91
CA SER A 1099 -11.44 43.32 5.85
C SER A 1099 -10.96 42.31 4.80
N GLY A 1100 -11.40 41.06 4.93
CA GLY A 1100 -11.19 39.99 3.95
C GLY A 1100 -11.50 38.62 4.55
N HIS A 1101 -11.26 37.56 3.80
CA HIS A 1101 -11.51 36.19 4.25
C HIS A 1101 -10.55 35.77 5.37
N ILE A 1102 -10.96 34.75 6.13
CA ILE A 1102 -10.09 33.98 7.03
C ILE A 1102 -9.84 32.64 6.36
N GLY A 1103 -8.65 32.06 6.47
CA GLY A 1103 -8.37 30.81 5.78
C GLY A 1103 -7.20 30.02 6.31
N PHE A 1104 -7.09 28.77 5.86
CA PHE A 1104 -5.94 27.91 6.10
C PHE A 1104 -5.09 27.83 4.83
N LEU A 1105 -3.81 28.14 4.96
CA LEU A 1105 -2.85 28.31 3.87
C LEU A 1105 -1.98 27.06 3.81
N GLY A 1106 -2.29 26.14 2.89
CA GLY A 1106 -1.70 24.81 2.87
C GLY A 1106 -0.30 24.81 2.26
N HIS A 1107 0.70 24.34 3.01
CA HIS A 1107 2.10 24.21 2.56
C HIS A 1107 2.53 22.73 2.45
N GLY A 1108 1.74 21.92 1.75
CA GLY A 1108 2.11 20.54 1.43
C GLY A 1108 2.26 19.60 2.64
N SER A 1109 1.73 19.98 3.80
CA SER A 1109 1.79 19.19 5.04
C SER A 1109 0.41 18.71 5.50
N VAL A 1110 0.40 17.63 6.28
CA VAL A 1110 -0.83 17.16 6.93
C VAL A 1110 -1.08 17.98 8.19
N VAL A 1111 -2.22 18.68 8.24
CA VAL A 1111 -2.69 19.42 9.41
C VAL A 1111 -4.18 19.19 9.56
N ARG A 1112 -4.64 19.03 10.81
CA ARG A 1112 -6.06 18.89 11.12
C ARG A 1112 -6.58 20.09 11.87
N PHE A 1113 -7.81 20.50 11.60
CA PHE A 1113 -8.50 21.61 12.25
C PHE A 1113 -9.89 21.18 12.73
N ARG A 1114 -10.35 21.69 13.88
CA ARG A 1114 -11.70 21.43 14.41
C ARG A 1114 -12.21 22.54 15.32
N ASN A 1115 -13.49 22.44 15.69
CA ASN A 1115 -14.17 23.33 16.65
C ASN A 1115 -14.03 24.81 16.31
N ILE A 1116 -14.26 25.16 15.03
CA ILE A 1116 -13.93 26.48 14.49
C ILE A 1116 -15.13 27.40 14.66
N ARG A 1117 -14.91 28.55 15.30
CA ARG A 1117 -15.94 29.55 15.57
C ARG A 1117 -15.39 30.96 15.61
N ILE A 1118 -16.25 31.91 15.32
CA ILE A 1118 -15.92 33.32 15.22
C ILE A 1118 -16.93 34.19 15.93
N LYS A 1119 -16.45 35.22 16.61
CA LYS A 1119 -17.24 36.35 17.10
C LYS A 1119 -16.88 37.57 16.28
N ASP A 1120 -17.81 38.04 15.47
CA ASP A 1120 -17.69 39.26 14.68
C ASP A 1120 -17.81 40.48 15.60
N LEU A 1121 -16.75 41.28 15.69
CA LEU A 1121 -16.69 42.49 16.53
C LEU A 1121 -17.11 43.77 15.79
N ALA A 1122 -17.28 43.69 14.47
CA ALA A 1122 -17.66 44.83 13.64
C ALA A 1122 -19.17 45.11 13.66
N LYS A 1123 -19.97 44.10 14.01
CA LYS A 1123 -21.43 44.22 14.16
C LYS A 1123 -21.77 44.59 15.60
N LYS A 1124 -22.25 45.81 15.80
CA LYS A 1124 -22.96 46.23 17.02
C LYS A 1124 -24.42 45.87 16.96
#